data_AF-A0A0G4NKY2-F1
#
_entry.id   AF-A0A0G4NKY2-F1
#
_cell.length_a   1.000
_cell.length_b   1.000
_cell.length_c   1.000
_cell.angle_alpha   90.00
_cell.angle_beta   90.00
_cell.angle_gamma   90.00
#
_symmetry.space_group_name_H-M   'P 1'
#
loop_
_entity.id
_entity.type
_entity.pdbx_description
1 polymer ?
#
loop_
_entity_poly.entity_id
_entity_poly.type
_entity_poly.pdbx_seq_one_letter_code
_entity_poly.pdbx_strand_id
1 'polypeptide(L)'
;MSPHLDTPMSTTEASEAIQSFSAFSNGGAVQNSTAVNGFNGTSNGNGHTAPTQSSRALKSNLQPTDPSELHDLVCVGFGPASLAVAVAMHDNLAAGKPLVPHATEKPKVLFLEKQPRFAWHAGMLLPGAKMQISFIKDMATLRDPRSHFTFLNYLHHAGRLVEFTNLGTFLPSRVEYEDYLRWCASHFDDVVQYQREVVSVSPNPQSEGAVKTFTVKSRNAKTGQVTTVQARNVLIAAGGRPLIPKSLPAASPKVIHSSQYAHQVPKLLKNTQAPYRVAVVGAGQSAAEIFNNVQKLYPNSKTWLVMRSEFLKPSDDSPFVNSIFNPSYTDSLYPRSQQYRRALIKDAKATNYGVVRLELIEHLYEVMYDQKREYGDDERQWPHRILNGRSIVSVNEGNHDSDRLQLHVRRVEDSFNQSGITDEFLEQGPSSEEILDVDLIIAATGYQRNAHVDMLRDSWNLLPETQPVSSGPREQVDGWEISEGNVDSGSRKLEVGRDYKVRYAPGAIAPDAGVWLQGCCEATHGLSDSLLSVLAVRSGEIVDSIFPSPSKTDCTVGRFVLPIQILRLGETASRPLQTKRQSASLPVSGSLSRSQSNDRLINVSSSRHRLGPIAGSIEETDASPVAAVWREIKEETTLTPAHLDLFRQGKPYSFTDEGVGRIWTVHPFAFHLKDGRDESCIQLDWENEGWTWHDPLDVTDDESFGGVPFLAKSLRRVWFEMDLGEERGRILREGLLVLRDDHSSGARQLAGRALRVFQDIVALGHGEDINVWWRNARFAAWHLWKNGRESMGAAILNVIIRALTIVEREVQQFGSDVVEAALLHSIARQLDQYSEARAATIGSFAKSLQSVLERARPDTKSPVKILTLSSSSTIFESLQMIVQETDIPLDLRVLESRPLFEGAQMASRLAACAQEPTKARRNAVCVTVYSDASAAIASQGVDIVLLGADLISREGDVSNKTGSLPAVLSARHVSPGVQVVVLSEREKILPLAAPGHAEENDEAEIKRAWDQGTDSDVKGQVAIKNVYFEWVSSDLITTYISEDGELTRGMVAEQAVLVEQQADRLFAES
;
A
#
# COMPACT_ATOMS: atom_id res chain seq x y z
N MET A 1 -1.58 -18.15 -50.81
CA MET A 1 -2.01 -18.76 -52.10
C MET A 1 -2.27 -20.23 -51.85
N SER A 2 -3.29 -20.82 -52.46
CA SER A 2 -3.61 -22.26 -52.40
C SER A 2 -2.64 -23.09 -53.29
N PRO A 3 -2.58 -24.44 -53.17
CA PRO A 3 -3.64 -25.38 -53.59
C PRO A 3 -4.14 -26.29 -52.45
N HIS A 4 -5.41 -26.69 -52.36
CA HIS A 4 -6.12 -27.75 -53.12
C HIS A 4 -5.43 -29.13 -53.07
N LEU A 5 -5.91 -30.13 -52.29
CA LEU A 5 -7.16 -30.94 -52.32
C LEU A 5 -7.19 -32.05 -53.39
N ASP A 6 -7.31 -33.30 -52.91
CA ASP A 6 -8.28 -34.30 -53.40
C ASP A 6 -8.43 -35.48 -52.40
N THR A 7 -9.46 -36.31 -52.56
CA THR A 7 -9.83 -37.50 -51.73
C THR A 7 -10.53 -38.55 -52.64
N PRO A 8 -10.70 -39.87 -52.30
CA PRO A 8 -11.77 -40.32 -51.38
C PRO A 8 -11.67 -41.76 -50.74
N MET A 9 -12.73 -42.20 -50.02
CA MET A 9 -13.12 -43.57 -49.56
C MET A 9 -12.29 -44.23 -48.41
N SER A 10 -12.79 -44.91 -47.35
CA SER A 10 -14.03 -45.68 -46.99
C SER A 10 -13.93 -47.20 -47.27
N THR A 11 -14.21 -48.18 -46.38
CA THR A 11 -14.61 -48.24 -44.92
C THR A 11 -14.02 -49.56 -44.29
N THR A 12 -14.53 -50.42 -43.37
CA THR A 12 -15.83 -50.71 -42.68
C THR A 12 -15.59 -51.67 -41.45
N GLU A 13 -16.66 -52.21 -40.81
CA GLU A 13 -16.74 -53.29 -39.77
C GLU A 13 -16.39 -52.91 -38.30
N ALA A 14 -17.15 -53.21 -37.21
CA ALA A 14 -18.27 -54.12 -36.84
C ALA A 14 -17.88 -55.56 -36.42
N SER A 15 -18.47 -56.26 -35.42
CA SER A 15 -19.43 -55.90 -34.34
C SER A 15 -19.67 -57.06 -33.33
N GLU A 16 -20.02 -56.75 -32.06
CA GLU A 16 -20.69 -57.62 -31.03
C GLU A 16 -19.88 -58.87 -30.52
N ALA A 17 -20.20 -59.60 -29.44
CA ALA A 17 -21.39 -59.84 -28.59
C ALA A 17 -20.96 -60.38 -27.17
N ILE A 18 -21.74 -60.66 -26.10
CA ILE A 18 -23.03 -60.28 -25.45
C ILE A 18 -23.05 -61.00 -24.06
N GLN A 19 -23.52 -60.41 -22.93
CA GLN A 19 -24.32 -61.09 -21.85
C GLN A 19 -24.82 -60.21 -20.65
N SER A 20 -26.15 -60.10 -20.54
CA SER A 20 -27.07 -60.06 -19.35
C SER A 20 -26.75 -59.42 -17.97
N PHE A 21 -27.63 -58.48 -17.56
CA PHE A 21 -28.36 -58.30 -16.26
C PHE A 21 -27.59 -58.42 -14.89
N SER A 22 -27.78 -57.56 -13.86
CA SER A 22 -28.65 -56.37 -13.60
C SER A 22 -28.33 -55.77 -12.19
N ALA A 23 -28.99 -54.78 -11.56
CA ALA A 23 -30.19 -53.96 -11.82
C ALA A 23 -30.20 -52.64 -10.98
N PHE A 24 -31.02 -51.64 -11.37
CA PHE A 24 -31.64 -50.53 -10.59
C PHE A 24 -30.80 -49.59 -9.67
N SER A 25 -31.09 -48.28 -9.54
CA SER A 25 -32.15 -47.43 -10.14
C SER A 25 -31.83 -45.92 -10.09
N ASN A 26 -32.16 -45.20 -11.19
CA ASN A 26 -32.52 -43.76 -11.33
C ASN A 26 -31.57 -42.68 -10.74
N GLY A 27 -31.37 -41.50 -11.34
CA GLY A 27 -31.92 -40.83 -12.54
C GLY A 27 -31.78 -39.29 -12.35
N GLY A 28 -31.84 -38.39 -13.33
CA GLY A 28 -31.99 -38.46 -14.80
C GLY A 28 -31.61 -37.09 -15.41
N ALA A 29 -31.41 -36.99 -16.73
CA ALA A 29 -30.72 -35.86 -17.37
C ALA A 29 -31.65 -34.74 -17.92
N VAL A 30 -31.04 -33.60 -18.28
CA VAL A 30 -31.64 -32.51 -19.07
C VAL A 30 -30.68 -32.12 -20.21
N GLN A 31 -31.20 -31.78 -21.39
CA GLN A 31 -30.45 -31.26 -22.54
C GLN A 31 -31.12 -30.01 -23.14
N ASN A 32 -30.34 -29.20 -23.86
CA ASN A 32 -30.77 -27.95 -24.49
C ASN A 32 -31.58 -28.16 -25.77
N SER A 33 -32.45 -27.19 -26.08
CA SER A 33 -32.80 -26.81 -27.47
C SER A 33 -33.17 -25.32 -27.54
N THR A 34 -33.05 -24.72 -28.73
CA THR A 34 -33.16 -23.28 -28.98
C THR A 34 -34.39 -22.93 -29.85
N ALA A 35 -34.99 -21.73 -29.66
CA ALA A 35 -35.30 -20.76 -30.74
C ALA A 35 -36.32 -19.64 -30.36
N VAL A 36 -35.85 -18.37 -30.42
CA VAL A 36 -36.36 -17.24 -31.23
C VAL A 36 -37.83 -16.72 -31.12
N ASN A 37 -37.92 -15.38 -31.03
CA ASN A 37 -39.04 -14.44 -31.32
C ASN A 37 -40.22 -14.28 -30.33
N GLY A 38 -40.63 -13.01 -30.12
CA GLY A 38 -41.93 -12.66 -29.52
C GLY A 38 -41.98 -11.39 -28.66
N PHE A 39 -41.74 -10.19 -29.22
CA PHE A 39 -41.98 -8.93 -28.49
C PHE A 39 -43.48 -8.59 -28.51
N ASN A 40 -44.15 -8.57 -27.35
CA ASN A 40 -45.35 -7.76 -27.13
C ASN A 40 -45.59 -7.53 -25.63
N GLY A 41 -45.95 -6.31 -25.24
CA GLY A 41 -46.05 -5.92 -23.84
C GLY A 41 -47.48 -5.84 -23.31
N THR A 42 -47.68 -6.29 -22.07
CA THR A 42 -48.77 -5.81 -21.21
C THR A 42 -48.30 -5.78 -19.76
N SER A 43 -48.76 -4.79 -19.01
CA SER A 43 -48.45 -4.65 -17.59
C SER A 43 -49.26 -5.63 -16.74
N ASN A 44 -48.59 -6.42 -15.91
CA ASN A 44 -49.11 -6.81 -14.60
C ASN A 44 -47.94 -7.09 -13.65
N GLY A 45 -48.06 -6.63 -12.41
CA GLY A 45 -47.06 -6.91 -11.37
C GLY A 45 -47.28 -8.30 -10.78
N ASN A 46 -46.19 -9.03 -10.57
CA ASN A 46 -46.14 -10.14 -9.61
C ASN A 46 -44.86 -9.98 -8.79
N GLY A 47 -44.97 -10.14 -7.47
CA GLY A 47 -43.82 -10.01 -6.59
C GLY A 47 -42.88 -11.20 -6.72
N HIS A 48 -41.57 -10.95 -6.74
CA HIS A 48 -40.61 -12.01 -6.48
C HIS A 48 -40.76 -12.45 -5.02
N THR A 49 -41.31 -13.64 -4.83
CA THR A 49 -41.32 -14.33 -3.54
C THR A 49 -39.88 -14.51 -3.07
N ALA A 50 -39.55 -13.98 -1.90
CA ALA A 50 -38.23 -14.17 -1.30
C ALA A 50 -37.92 -15.67 -1.13
N PRO A 51 -36.66 -16.10 -1.29
CA PRO A 51 -36.28 -17.50 -1.10
C PRO A 51 -36.44 -17.90 0.38
N THR A 52 -37.54 -18.55 0.72
CA THR A 52 -37.82 -19.03 2.08
C THR A 52 -37.02 -20.29 2.40
N GLN A 53 -35.71 -20.15 2.56
CA GLN A 53 -34.92 -21.05 3.40
C GLN A 53 -34.57 -20.34 4.70
N SER A 54 -34.89 -21.00 5.82
CA SER A 54 -34.66 -20.47 7.16
C SER A 54 -33.19 -20.61 7.60
N SER A 55 -32.27 -19.96 6.90
CA SER A 55 -31.02 -19.58 7.55
C SER A 55 -31.32 -18.62 8.71
N ARG A 56 -30.52 -18.66 9.78
CA ARG A 56 -30.55 -17.60 10.78
C ARG A 56 -29.89 -16.37 10.14
N ALA A 57 -30.70 -15.50 9.53
CA ALA A 57 -30.26 -14.20 9.06
C ALA A 57 -29.53 -13.48 10.22
N LEU A 58 -28.33 -12.98 9.96
CA LEU A 58 -27.51 -12.33 10.98
C LEU A 58 -28.15 -11.00 11.36
N LYS A 59 -28.92 -10.96 12.45
CA LYS A 59 -29.42 -9.67 12.97
C LYS A 59 -28.25 -8.85 13.49
N SER A 60 -28.26 -7.54 13.20
CA SER A 60 -27.19 -6.65 13.61
C SER A 60 -27.01 -6.61 15.13
N ASN A 61 -25.77 -6.40 15.56
CA ASN A 61 -25.42 -6.17 16.95
C ASN A 61 -25.98 -4.85 17.50
N LEU A 62 -26.31 -3.87 16.65
CA LEU A 62 -27.04 -2.65 17.05
C LEU A 62 -28.51 -2.97 17.40
N GLN A 63 -29.20 -2.12 18.16
CA GLN A 63 -30.59 -2.32 18.57
C GLN A 63 -31.42 -1.04 18.40
N PRO A 64 -32.74 -1.13 18.12
CA PRO A 64 -33.62 0.03 18.10
C PRO A 64 -33.62 0.76 19.44
N THR A 65 -33.64 2.09 19.39
CA THR A 65 -33.81 3.01 20.54
C THR A 65 -35.11 3.78 20.35
N ASP A 66 -35.82 4.13 21.44
CA ASP A 66 -37.00 4.99 21.31
C ASP A 66 -36.58 6.42 20.87
N PRO A 67 -37.21 7.04 19.85
CA PRO A 67 -36.84 8.37 19.36
C PRO A 67 -36.91 9.50 20.40
N SER A 68 -37.57 9.30 21.56
CA SER A 68 -37.63 10.25 22.67
C SER A 68 -36.44 10.15 23.64
N GLU A 69 -35.66 9.07 23.60
CA GLU A 69 -34.45 8.91 24.41
C GLU A 69 -33.28 9.77 23.91
N LEU A 70 -32.33 10.06 24.80
CA LEU A 70 -31.03 10.60 24.41
C LEU A 70 -30.21 9.49 23.73
N HIS A 71 -29.90 9.70 22.46
CA HIS A 71 -29.05 8.81 21.67
C HIS A 71 -27.58 9.13 21.89
N ASP A 72 -26.71 8.12 21.81
CA ASP A 72 -25.27 8.31 21.85
C ASP A 72 -24.76 8.84 20.50
N LEU A 73 -25.36 8.38 19.39
CA LEU A 73 -25.05 8.80 18.02
C LEU A 73 -26.30 8.89 17.13
N VAL A 74 -26.48 10.02 16.43
CA VAL A 74 -27.44 10.16 15.32
C VAL A 74 -26.70 10.39 14.01
N CYS A 75 -27.00 9.60 13.00
CA CYS A 75 -26.38 9.64 11.67
C CYS A 75 -27.33 10.27 10.64
N VAL A 76 -26.87 11.33 9.96
CA VAL A 76 -27.60 12.06 8.93
C VAL A 76 -27.25 11.51 7.55
N GLY A 77 -28.21 10.84 6.91
CA GLY A 77 -28.06 10.07 5.68
C GLY A 77 -27.72 8.60 5.97
N PHE A 78 -28.25 7.69 5.15
CA PHE A 78 -27.91 6.26 5.15
C PHE A 78 -27.42 5.78 3.77
N GLY A 79 -26.52 6.56 3.17
CA GLY A 79 -25.68 6.10 2.06
C GLY A 79 -24.46 5.30 2.55
N PRO A 80 -23.56 4.86 1.64
CA PRO A 80 -22.40 4.03 1.98
C PRO A 80 -21.53 4.55 3.13
N ALA A 81 -21.40 5.88 3.26
CA ALA A 81 -20.65 6.53 4.34
C ALA A 81 -21.15 6.21 5.76
N SER A 82 -22.47 6.25 5.98
CA SER A 82 -23.08 5.87 7.27
C SER A 82 -23.27 4.36 7.40
N LEU A 83 -23.50 3.66 6.29
CA LEU A 83 -23.60 2.21 6.26
C LEU A 83 -22.28 1.55 6.70
N ALA A 84 -21.14 2.05 6.22
CA ALA A 84 -19.82 1.60 6.66
C ALA A 84 -19.61 1.83 8.17
N VAL A 85 -20.14 2.92 8.74
CA VAL A 85 -20.13 3.15 10.20
C VAL A 85 -21.01 2.15 10.95
N ALA A 86 -22.21 1.84 10.44
CA ALA A 86 -23.06 0.79 11.02
C ALA A 86 -22.35 -0.58 11.01
N VAL A 87 -21.66 -0.90 9.92
CA VAL A 87 -20.83 -2.11 9.75
C VAL A 87 -19.61 -2.13 10.67
N ALA A 88 -18.89 -1.01 10.83
CA ALA A 88 -17.76 -0.91 11.77
C ALA A 88 -18.21 -1.04 13.24
N MET A 89 -19.34 -0.44 13.62
CA MET A 89 -19.94 -0.64 14.95
C MET A 89 -20.39 -2.08 15.17
N HIS A 90 -21.01 -2.71 14.16
CA HIS A 90 -21.39 -4.11 14.22
C HIS A 90 -20.18 -5.02 14.50
N ASP A 91 -19.09 -4.82 13.77
CA ASP A 91 -17.89 -5.64 13.85
C ASP A 91 -17.13 -5.42 15.16
N ASN A 92 -17.03 -4.17 15.65
CA ASN A 92 -16.46 -3.89 16.96
C ASN A 92 -17.26 -4.58 18.08
N LEU A 93 -18.60 -4.58 18.02
CA LEU A 93 -19.45 -5.32 18.97
C LEU A 93 -19.32 -6.84 18.82
N ALA A 94 -19.18 -7.36 17.58
CA ALA A 94 -18.95 -8.79 17.33
C ALA A 94 -17.59 -9.27 17.90
N ALA A 95 -16.57 -8.40 17.85
CA ALA A 95 -15.26 -8.62 18.45
C ALA A 95 -15.22 -8.37 19.98
N GLY A 96 -16.36 -8.08 20.61
CA GLY A 96 -16.46 -7.86 22.06
C GLY A 96 -15.92 -6.52 22.56
N LYS A 97 -15.62 -5.55 21.67
CA LYS A 97 -15.21 -4.21 22.08
C LYS A 97 -16.42 -3.42 22.60
N PRO A 98 -16.41 -2.88 23.83
CA PRO A 98 -17.47 -2.01 24.32
C PRO A 98 -17.41 -0.65 23.62
N LEU A 99 -18.55 -0.22 23.05
CA LEU A 99 -18.69 1.09 22.39
C LEU A 99 -19.27 2.17 23.32
N VAL A 100 -19.53 1.88 24.60
CA VAL A 100 -19.95 2.90 25.58
C VAL A 100 -19.18 2.67 26.89
N PRO A 101 -18.37 3.64 27.36
CA PRO A 101 -17.67 3.50 28.64
C PRO A 101 -18.63 3.27 29.81
N HIS A 102 -18.29 2.30 30.66
CA HIS A 102 -19.01 1.91 31.88
C HIS A 102 -20.47 1.41 31.72
N ALA A 103 -20.99 1.27 30.50
CA ALA A 103 -22.33 0.72 30.28
C ALA A 103 -22.31 -0.80 30.09
N THR A 104 -23.29 -1.49 30.68
CA THR A 104 -23.65 -2.87 30.34
C THR A 104 -24.62 -2.96 29.16
N GLU A 105 -24.94 -1.82 28.54
CA GLU A 105 -25.90 -1.68 27.45
C GLU A 105 -25.21 -1.45 26.10
N LYS A 106 -25.94 -1.68 25.01
CA LYS A 106 -25.48 -1.42 23.64
C LYS A 106 -25.64 0.07 23.30
N PRO A 107 -24.80 0.65 22.43
CA PRO A 107 -24.89 2.07 22.06
C PRO A 107 -26.24 2.40 21.40
N LYS A 108 -26.81 3.55 21.78
CA LYS A 108 -28.09 4.05 21.29
C LYS A 108 -27.89 4.84 20.00
N VAL A 109 -28.18 4.20 18.86
CA VAL A 109 -27.85 4.72 17.52
C VAL A 109 -29.08 4.79 16.63
N LEU A 110 -29.22 5.89 15.88
CA LEU A 110 -30.31 6.10 14.92
C LEU A 110 -29.79 6.72 13.62
N PHE A 111 -30.15 6.11 12.48
CA PHE A 111 -29.84 6.62 11.15
C PHE A 111 -31.08 7.27 10.52
N LEU A 112 -30.93 8.46 9.92
CA LEU A 112 -32.02 9.23 9.31
C LEU A 112 -31.78 9.42 7.81
N GLU A 113 -32.57 8.78 6.96
CA GLU A 113 -32.41 8.81 5.49
C GLU A 113 -33.64 9.38 4.79
N LYS A 114 -33.46 10.29 3.83
CA LYS A 114 -34.56 10.96 3.13
C LYS A 114 -35.21 10.10 2.04
N GLN A 115 -34.48 9.15 1.46
CA GLN A 115 -35.04 8.17 0.53
C GLN A 115 -36.02 7.22 1.24
N PRO A 116 -36.99 6.62 0.53
CA PRO A 116 -38.01 5.75 1.13
C PRO A 116 -37.52 4.33 1.44
N ARG A 117 -36.28 3.98 1.03
CA ARG A 117 -35.54 2.75 1.29
C ARG A 117 -34.06 2.99 0.95
N PHE A 118 -33.16 2.07 1.28
CA PHE A 118 -31.80 2.13 0.76
C PHE A 118 -31.79 2.08 -0.79
N ALA A 119 -31.04 3.00 -1.39
CA ALA A 119 -30.64 2.96 -2.80
C ALA A 119 -29.41 3.86 -3.02
N TRP A 120 -28.40 3.36 -3.75
CA TRP A 120 -27.17 4.09 -4.04
C TRP A 120 -27.16 4.60 -5.48
N HIS A 121 -27.07 5.93 -5.66
CA HIS A 121 -27.12 6.63 -6.96
C HIS A 121 -28.19 6.08 -7.94
N ALA A 122 -29.40 5.82 -7.45
CA ALA A 122 -30.45 5.09 -8.18
C ALA A 122 -30.77 5.63 -9.59
N GLY A 123 -30.72 6.96 -9.80
CA GLY A 123 -30.88 7.58 -11.11
C GLY A 123 -29.77 7.33 -12.13
N MET A 124 -28.63 6.74 -11.71
CA MET A 124 -27.44 6.40 -12.50
C MET A 124 -27.11 4.89 -12.46
N LEU A 125 -28.09 4.04 -12.10
CA LEU A 125 -28.01 2.58 -12.25
C LEU A 125 -28.34 2.20 -13.71
N LEU A 126 -27.39 2.47 -14.60
CA LEU A 126 -27.55 2.28 -16.04
C LEU A 126 -27.18 0.85 -16.47
N PRO A 127 -27.92 0.22 -17.41
CA PRO A 127 -27.53 -1.06 -18.00
C PRO A 127 -26.10 -1.02 -18.56
N GLY A 128 -25.27 -1.99 -18.18
CA GLY A 128 -23.86 -2.08 -18.57
C GLY A 128 -22.88 -1.19 -17.80
N ALA A 129 -23.34 -0.32 -16.88
CA ALA A 129 -22.43 0.49 -16.08
C ALA A 129 -21.66 -0.37 -15.05
N LYS A 130 -20.32 -0.35 -15.13
CA LYS A 130 -19.41 -0.97 -14.16
C LYS A 130 -19.16 -0.07 -12.94
N MET A 131 -18.61 -0.65 -11.89
CA MET A 131 -17.87 0.06 -10.86
C MET A 131 -16.56 0.63 -11.42
N GLN A 132 -16.10 1.77 -10.90
CA GLN A 132 -14.82 2.39 -11.28
C GLN A 132 -13.70 2.09 -10.27
N ILE A 133 -13.93 1.14 -9.36
CA ILE A 133 -13.09 0.79 -8.22
C ILE A 133 -13.15 -0.72 -7.98
N SER A 134 -12.04 -1.32 -7.52
CA SER A 134 -12.00 -2.75 -7.18
C SER A 134 -12.98 -3.11 -6.08
N PHE A 135 -13.66 -4.26 -6.20
CA PHE A 135 -14.57 -4.77 -5.17
C PHE A 135 -13.89 -4.98 -3.79
N ILE A 136 -12.56 -5.07 -3.73
CA ILE A 136 -11.80 -5.16 -2.47
C ILE A 136 -11.95 -3.87 -1.63
N LYS A 137 -12.21 -2.71 -2.28
CA LYS A 137 -12.53 -1.45 -1.60
C LYS A 137 -14.04 -1.39 -1.28
N ASP A 138 -14.51 -2.35 -0.48
CA ASP A 138 -15.90 -2.47 -0.01
C ASP A 138 -16.15 -1.83 1.38
N MET A 139 -17.25 -2.18 2.06
CA MET A 139 -17.60 -1.61 3.38
C MET A 139 -16.77 -2.15 4.55
N ALA A 140 -15.98 -3.21 4.36
CA ALA A 140 -15.26 -3.88 5.47
C ALA A 140 -13.88 -4.45 5.13
N THR A 141 -13.62 -4.94 3.92
CA THR A 141 -12.43 -5.77 3.59
C THR A 141 -11.10 -5.09 3.92
N LEU A 142 -10.95 -3.78 3.68
CA LEU A 142 -9.71 -3.05 4.03
C LEU A 142 -9.52 -2.76 5.54
N ARG A 143 -10.50 -3.09 6.38
CA ARG A 143 -10.45 -2.98 7.85
C ARG A 143 -10.40 -4.35 8.52
N ASP A 144 -11.23 -5.28 8.07
CA ASP A 144 -11.17 -6.70 8.45
C ASP A 144 -11.73 -7.58 7.32
N PRO A 145 -10.89 -8.32 6.57
CA PRO A 145 -11.33 -9.27 5.54
C PRO A 145 -12.27 -10.38 6.04
N ARG A 146 -12.34 -10.60 7.36
CA ARG A 146 -13.18 -11.63 8.01
C ARG A 146 -14.57 -11.10 8.39
N SER A 147 -14.84 -9.81 8.16
CA SER A 147 -16.16 -9.22 8.42
C SER A 147 -17.26 -9.94 7.64
N HIS A 148 -18.47 -10.01 8.21
CA HIS A 148 -19.62 -10.52 7.48
C HIS A 148 -19.93 -9.66 6.24
N PHE A 149 -19.59 -8.37 6.25
CA PHE A 149 -20.03 -7.40 5.26
C PHE A 149 -19.08 -7.22 4.07
N THR A 150 -18.17 -8.17 3.81
CA THR A 150 -17.33 -8.14 2.59
C THR A 150 -18.13 -8.51 1.34
N PHE A 151 -17.72 -7.97 0.19
CA PHE A 151 -18.37 -8.26 -1.10
C PHE A 151 -18.29 -9.76 -1.48
N LEU A 152 -17.21 -10.43 -1.11
CA LEU A 152 -17.04 -11.88 -1.33
C LEU A 152 -18.00 -12.70 -0.46
N ASN A 153 -18.22 -12.32 0.80
CA ASN A 153 -19.19 -13.02 1.65
C ASN A 153 -20.64 -12.77 1.21
N TYR A 154 -20.96 -11.57 0.70
CA TYR A 154 -22.22 -11.29 0.02
C TYR A 154 -22.41 -12.21 -1.20
N LEU A 155 -21.41 -12.35 -2.07
CA LEU A 155 -21.49 -13.25 -3.24
C LEU A 155 -21.65 -14.72 -2.83
N HIS A 156 -21.02 -15.13 -1.74
CA HIS A 156 -21.20 -16.46 -1.16
C HIS A 156 -22.65 -16.67 -0.67
N HIS A 157 -23.18 -15.73 0.13
CA HIS A 157 -24.57 -15.76 0.60
C HIS A 157 -25.59 -15.68 -0.55
N ALA A 158 -25.26 -14.96 -1.63
CA ALA A 158 -26.09 -14.86 -2.83
C ALA A 158 -26.02 -16.10 -3.74
N GLY A 159 -25.14 -17.08 -3.45
CA GLY A 159 -24.93 -18.27 -4.27
C GLY A 159 -24.33 -17.97 -5.65
N ARG A 160 -23.47 -16.94 -5.76
CA ARG A 160 -22.90 -16.43 -7.02
C ARG A 160 -21.37 -16.22 -6.99
N LEU A 161 -20.68 -16.71 -5.96
CA LEU A 161 -19.24 -16.50 -5.77
C LEU A 161 -18.39 -17.15 -6.88
N VAL A 162 -18.72 -18.38 -7.29
CA VAL A 162 -17.96 -19.10 -8.32
C VAL A 162 -18.18 -18.46 -9.69
N GLU A 163 -19.42 -18.09 -9.98
CA GLU A 163 -19.86 -17.38 -11.17
C GLU A 163 -19.16 -16.03 -11.29
N PHE A 164 -19.03 -15.29 -10.19
CA PHE A 164 -18.31 -14.01 -10.17
C PHE A 164 -16.79 -14.19 -10.35
N THR A 165 -16.18 -15.18 -9.69
CA THR A 165 -14.77 -15.54 -9.92
C THR A 165 -14.49 -15.86 -11.39
N ASN A 166 -15.41 -16.57 -12.05
CA ASN A 166 -15.32 -16.91 -13.47
C ASN A 166 -15.43 -15.69 -14.42
N LEU A 167 -15.90 -14.52 -13.95
CA LEU A 167 -15.87 -13.27 -14.74
C LEU A 167 -14.46 -12.67 -14.83
N GLY A 168 -13.51 -13.10 -13.99
CA GLY A 168 -12.13 -12.62 -14.00
C GLY A 168 -11.97 -11.11 -13.76
N THR A 169 -12.93 -10.47 -13.09
CA THR A 169 -13.00 -9.00 -12.99
C THR A 169 -12.98 -8.48 -11.56
N PHE A 170 -12.25 -7.37 -11.37
CA PHE A 170 -12.31 -6.59 -10.12
C PHE A 170 -13.44 -5.54 -10.12
N LEU A 171 -14.11 -5.31 -11.26
CA LEU A 171 -15.06 -4.22 -11.46
C LEU A 171 -16.50 -4.77 -11.66
N PRO A 172 -17.23 -5.12 -10.57
CA PRO A 172 -18.60 -5.62 -10.66
C PRO A 172 -19.52 -4.60 -11.34
N SER A 173 -20.71 -5.04 -11.76
CA SER A 173 -21.72 -4.10 -12.27
C SER A 173 -22.20 -3.16 -11.17
N ARG A 174 -22.53 -1.91 -11.50
CA ARG A 174 -23.03 -0.93 -10.53
C ARG A 174 -24.36 -1.38 -9.89
N VAL A 175 -25.15 -2.17 -10.62
CA VAL A 175 -26.40 -2.78 -10.13
C VAL A 175 -26.10 -3.85 -9.08
N GLU A 176 -25.14 -4.74 -9.34
CA GLU A 176 -24.72 -5.78 -8.40
C GLU A 176 -24.06 -5.22 -7.13
N TYR A 177 -23.27 -4.15 -7.27
CA TYR A 177 -22.67 -3.47 -6.13
C TYR A 177 -23.70 -2.64 -5.33
N GLU A 178 -24.72 -2.10 -5.98
CA GLU A 178 -25.85 -1.48 -5.28
C GLU A 178 -26.73 -2.51 -4.56
N ASP A 179 -26.84 -3.73 -5.08
CA ASP A 179 -27.51 -4.84 -4.39
C ASP A 179 -26.68 -5.40 -3.22
N TYR A 180 -25.35 -5.45 -3.34
CA TYR A 180 -24.44 -5.67 -2.21
C TYR A 180 -24.67 -4.64 -1.09
N LEU A 181 -24.67 -3.34 -1.43
CA LEU A 181 -24.88 -2.27 -0.47
C LEU A 181 -26.29 -2.33 0.16
N ARG A 182 -27.31 -2.73 -0.61
CA ARG A 182 -28.67 -3.00 -0.11
C ARG A 182 -28.70 -4.18 0.86
N TRP A 183 -28.02 -5.29 0.54
CA TRP A 183 -27.91 -6.46 1.39
C TRP A 183 -27.23 -6.09 2.72
N CYS A 184 -26.12 -5.36 2.68
CA CYS A 184 -25.50 -4.76 3.87
C CYS A 184 -26.50 -3.91 4.66
N ALA A 185 -27.21 -2.99 4.00
CA ALA A 185 -28.18 -2.10 4.64
C ALA A 185 -29.33 -2.84 5.34
N SER A 186 -29.87 -3.91 4.76
CA SER A 186 -31.00 -4.65 5.34
C SER A 186 -30.71 -5.34 6.68
N HIS A 187 -29.44 -5.47 7.07
CA HIS A 187 -29.07 -5.93 8.42
C HIS A 187 -29.36 -4.88 9.51
N PHE A 188 -29.54 -3.62 9.11
CA PHE A 188 -29.66 -2.45 9.99
C PHE A 188 -31.03 -1.74 9.92
N ASP A 189 -32.01 -2.25 9.16
CA ASP A 189 -33.31 -1.57 9.00
C ASP A 189 -34.03 -1.32 10.34
N ASP A 190 -33.80 -2.14 11.38
CA ASP A 190 -34.30 -1.93 12.74
C ASP A 190 -33.79 -0.61 13.40
N VAL A 191 -32.69 -0.01 12.92
CA VAL A 191 -32.09 1.25 13.44
C VAL A 191 -32.13 2.41 12.42
N VAL A 192 -32.85 2.26 11.31
CA VAL A 192 -32.91 3.26 10.22
C VAL A 192 -34.33 3.80 10.04
N GLN A 193 -34.49 5.12 10.13
CA GLN A 193 -35.72 5.80 9.72
C GLN A 193 -35.58 6.42 8.33
N TYR A 194 -36.11 5.71 7.34
CA TYR A 194 -36.32 6.20 5.98
C TYR A 194 -37.38 7.32 5.89
N GLN A 195 -37.41 8.04 4.78
CA GLN A 195 -38.21 9.24 4.54
C GLN A 195 -37.94 10.42 5.50
N ARG A 196 -36.82 10.44 6.23
CA ARG A 196 -36.41 11.52 7.16
C ARG A 196 -35.33 12.40 6.53
N GLU A 197 -35.72 13.56 5.99
CA GLU A 197 -34.78 14.59 5.56
C GLU A 197 -34.38 15.47 6.75
N VAL A 198 -33.14 15.36 7.22
CA VAL A 198 -32.61 16.27 8.26
C VAL A 198 -32.46 17.68 7.71
N VAL A 199 -32.94 18.66 8.47
CA VAL A 199 -32.95 20.09 8.09
C VAL A 199 -32.09 20.97 8.99
N SER A 200 -31.88 20.60 10.25
CA SER A 200 -30.90 21.26 11.13
C SER A 200 -30.34 20.31 12.19
N VAL A 201 -29.13 20.64 12.66
CA VAL A 201 -28.46 20.05 13.82
C VAL A 201 -28.14 21.21 14.75
N SER A 202 -28.93 21.35 15.81
CA SER A 202 -28.93 22.53 16.69
C SER A 202 -28.29 22.17 18.04
N PRO A 203 -27.27 22.91 18.54
CA PRO A 203 -26.71 22.66 19.86
C PRO A 203 -27.73 23.03 20.95
N ASN A 204 -27.81 22.23 22.01
CA ASN A 204 -28.68 22.54 23.14
C ASN A 204 -27.93 23.41 24.16
N PRO A 205 -28.33 24.68 24.40
CA PRO A 205 -27.64 25.55 25.34
C PRO A 205 -27.79 25.02 26.78
N GLN A 206 -26.71 25.12 27.56
CA GLN A 206 -26.73 24.92 29.01
C GLN A 206 -26.76 26.29 29.70
N SER A 207 -27.32 26.38 30.91
CA SER A 207 -27.37 27.63 31.68
C SER A 207 -25.97 28.14 32.03
N GLU A 208 -25.05 27.21 32.31
CA GLU A 208 -23.61 27.42 32.46
C GLU A 208 -22.87 26.19 31.90
N GLY A 209 -21.68 26.40 31.33
CA GLY A 209 -20.81 25.33 30.83
C GLY A 209 -21.04 24.89 29.37
N ALA A 210 -20.24 23.92 28.93
CA ALA A 210 -20.16 23.44 27.56
C ALA A 210 -21.41 22.66 27.09
N VAL A 211 -21.71 22.73 25.79
CA VAL A 211 -22.81 21.98 25.14
C VAL A 211 -22.52 20.47 25.19
N LYS A 212 -23.49 19.69 25.67
CA LYS A 212 -23.39 18.22 25.85
C LYS A 212 -24.28 17.41 24.92
N THR A 213 -25.25 18.07 24.24
CA THR A 213 -26.23 17.40 23.37
C THR A 213 -26.68 18.31 22.23
N PHE A 214 -27.18 17.70 21.17
CA PHE A 214 -27.70 18.35 19.96
C PHE A 214 -29.12 17.88 19.66
N THR A 215 -30.01 18.80 19.31
CA THR A 215 -31.31 18.51 18.72
C THR A 215 -31.15 18.33 17.21
N VAL A 216 -31.40 17.13 16.69
CA VAL A 216 -31.45 16.86 15.24
C VAL A 216 -32.90 16.98 14.76
N LYS A 217 -33.17 17.96 13.88
CA LYS A 217 -34.51 18.21 13.33
C LYS A 217 -34.63 17.57 11.94
N SER A 218 -35.64 16.73 11.74
CA SER A 218 -35.93 16.07 10.47
C SER A 218 -37.35 16.32 9.99
N ARG A 219 -37.54 16.42 8.68
CA ARG A 219 -38.83 16.51 8.00
C ARG A 219 -39.14 15.17 7.34
N ASN A 220 -40.37 14.69 7.46
CA ASN A 220 -40.83 13.56 6.67
C ASN A 220 -41.01 13.99 5.21
N ALA A 221 -40.28 13.35 4.28
CA ALA A 221 -40.24 13.71 2.87
C ALA A 221 -41.57 13.51 2.11
N LYS A 222 -42.53 12.78 2.69
CA LYS A 222 -43.86 12.50 2.11
C LYS A 222 -44.97 13.34 2.74
N THR A 223 -44.93 13.58 4.06
CA THR A 223 -46.01 14.28 4.80
C THR A 223 -45.67 15.71 5.21
N GLY A 224 -44.40 16.12 5.12
CA GLY A 224 -43.92 17.42 5.59
C GLY A 224 -43.82 17.56 7.12
N GLN A 225 -44.28 16.56 7.89
CA GLN A 225 -44.23 16.57 9.35
C GLN A 225 -42.79 16.70 9.86
N VAL A 226 -42.54 17.61 10.80
CA VAL A 226 -41.23 17.76 11.45
C VAL A 226 -41.18 16.92 12.73
N THR A 227 -40.04 16.27 12.96
CA THR A 227 -39.71 15.41 14.10
C THR A 227 -38.32 15.74 14.62
N THR A 228 -38.12 15.66 15.94
CA THR A 228 -36.86 16.03 16.61
C THR A 228 -36.36 14.89 17.48
N VAL A 229 -35.06 14.58 17.40
CA VAL A 229 -34.40 13.60 18.26
C VAL A 229 -33.20 14.24 18.97
N GLN A 230 -32.82 13.71 20.14
CA GLN A 230 -31.71 14.21 20.95
C GLN A 230 -30.51 13.28 20.85
N ALA A 231 -29.31 13.83 20.67
CA ALA A 231 -28.07 13.07 20.56
C ALA A 231 -26.91 13.70 21.34
N ARG A 232 -25.95 12.90 21.83
CA ARG A 232 -24.62 13.39 22.24
C ARG A 232 -23.75 13.73 21.04
N ASN A 233 -23.69 12.80 20.09
CA ASN A 233 -22.83 12.88 18.91
C ASN A 233 -23.67 12.82 17.62
N VAL A 234 -23.26 13.59 16.60
CA VAL A 234 -23.97 13.63 15.30
C VAL A 234 -23.00 13.44 14.14
N LEU A 235 -23.22 12.43 13.30
CA LEU A 235 -22.45 12.21 12.07
C LEU A 235 -23.23 12.74 10.87
N ILE A 236 -22.66 13.68 10.11
CA ILE A 236 -23.28 14.23 8.89
C ILE A 236 -22.63 13.63 7.64
N ALA A 237 -23.34 12.71 7.00
CA ALA A 237 -22.93 11.99 5.80
C ALA A 237 -23.90 12.22 4.62
N ALA A 238 -24.42 13.45 4.51
CA ALA A 238 -25.52 13.83 3.60
C ALA A 238 -25.21 13.77 2.09
N GLY A 239 -23.96 13.44 1.71
CA GLY A 239 -23.53 13.29 0.33
C GLY A 239 -23.52 14.59 -0.49
N GLY A 240 -23.65 14.45 -1.82
CA GLY A 240 -23.65 15.56 -2.76
C GLY A 240 -25.05 16.03 -3.16
N ARG A 241 -25.27 17.35 -3.16
CA ARG A 241 -26.44 18.00 -3.79
C ARG A 241 -26.20 18.12 -5.31
N PRO A 242 -27.15 17.79 -6.19
CA PRO A 242 -27.06 18.02 -7.64
C PRO A 242 -26.65 19.45 -8.00
N LEU A 243 -25.67 19.61 -8.90
CA LEU A 243 -25.22 20.92 -9.37
C LEU A 243 -25.74 21.20 -10.78
N ILE A 244 -26.82 21.97 -10.91
CA ILE A 244 -27.30 22.49 -12.20
C ILE A 244 -26.69 23.90 -12.41
N PRO A 245 -25.97 24.17 -13.53
CA PRO A 245 -25.42 25.50 -13.82
C PRO A 245 -26.49 26.58 -13.95
N LYS A 246 -26.17 27.82 -13.55
CA LYS A 246 -27.09 28.97 -13.64
C LYS A 246 -27.56 29.32 -15.07
N SER A 247 -26.84 28.86 -16.10
CA SER A 247 -27.24 29.00 -17.52
C SER A 247 -28.31 28.00 -17.98
N LEU A 248 -28.70 27.05 -17.12
CA LEU A 248 -29.83 26.14 -17.36
C LEU A 248 -31.01 26.51 -16.44
N PRO A 249 -32.26 26.59 -16.97
CA PRO A 249 -33.44 26.90 -16.18
C PRO A 249 -33.84 25.72 -15.30
N ALA A 250 -33.22 25.60 -14.12
CA ALA A 250 -33.38 24.48 -13.18
C ALA A 250 -34.80 24.25 -12.65
N ALA A 251 -35.74 25.17 -12.89
CA ALA A 251 -37.16 25.02 -12.59
C ALA A 251 -37.96 24.37 -13.73
N SER A 252 -37.40 24.25 -14.94
CA SER A 252 -38.06 23.65 -16.09
C SER A 252 -38.12 22.12 -15.94
N PRO A 253 -39.29 21.47 -16.17
CA PRO A 253 -39.40 20.00 -16.13
C PRO A 253 -38.60 19.30 -17.24
N LYS A 254 -38.09 20.05 -18.22
CA LYS A 254 -37.23 19.58 -19.32
C LYS A 254 -35.73 19.80 -19.06
N VAL A 255 -35.36 20.22 -17.86
CA VAL A 255 -33.97 20.26 -17.36
C VAL A 255 -33.87 19.32 -16.17
N ILE A 256 -33.25 18.15 -16.35
CA ILE A 256 -33.01 17.18 -15.26
C ILE A 256 -31.52 17.07 -14.96
N HIS A 257 -31.17 16.68 -13.73
CA HIS A 257 -29.80 16.32 -13.40
C HIS A 257 -29.55 14.82 -13.62
N SER A 258 -28.31 14.41 -13.92
CA SER A 258 -27.93 13.00 -14.13
C SER A 258 -28.38 12.08 -12.99
N SER A 259 -28.33 12.56 -11.74
CA SER A 259 -28.81 11.84 -10.55
C SER A 259 -30.30 11.47 -10.55
N GLN A 260 -31.08 11.94 -11.53
CA GLN A 260 -32.51 11.66 -11.72
C GLN A 260 -32.80 10.82 -12.98
N TYR A 261 -31.79 10.59 -13.83
CA TYR A 261 -31.96 10.12 -15.22
C TYR A 261 -32.83 8.86 -15.34
N ALA A 262 -32.44 7.75 -14.70
CA ALA A 262 -33.11 6.46 -14.81
C ALA A 262 -34.54 6.44 -14.23
N HIS A 263 -34.96 7.51 -13.53
CA HIS A 263 -36.29 7.63 -12.94
C HIS A 263 -37.17 8.69 -13.59
N GLN A 264 -36.60 9.64 -14.33
CA GLN A 264 -37.35 10.72 -15.00
C GLN A 264 -37.40 10.52 -16.52
N VAL A 265 -36.33 10.06 -17.16
CA VAL A 265 -36.30 9.94 -18.63
C VAL A 265 -37.41 9.04 -19.16
N PRO A 266 -37.69 7.84 -18.61
CA PRO A 266 -38.82 7.00 -19.07
C PRO A 266 -40.23 7.61 -18.81
N LYS A 267 -40.34 8.65 -17.99
CA LYS A 267 -41.62 9.35 -17.70
C LYS A 267 -41.84 10.54 -18.62
N LEU A 268 -40.75 11.23 -19.00
CA LEU A 268 -40.74 12.37 -19.92
C LEU A 268 -40.77 11.86 -21.38
N LEU A 269 -39.87 10.95 -21.72
CA LEU A 269 -39.67 10.38 -23.05
C LEU A 269 -40.39 9.02 -23.15
N LYS A 270 -41.72 9.04 -23.19
CA LYS A 270 -42.54 7.82 -23.05
C LYS A 270 -42.50 6.85 -24.24
N ASN A 271 -42.16 7.32 -25.45
CA ASN A 271 -42.16 6.49 -26.66
C ASN A 271 -40.71 6.20 -27.11
N THR A 272 -40.23 4.98 -26.90
CA THR A 272 -38.86 4.56 -27.26
C THR A 272 -38.55 4.66 -28.76
N GLN A 273 -39.57 4.76 -29.61
CA GLN A 273 -39.43 4.92 -31.07
C GLN A 273 -39.59 6.36 -31.56
N ALA A 274 -39.86 7.33 -30.68
CA ALA A 274 -39.99 8.73 -31.09
C ALA A 274 -38.61 9.38 -31.37
N PRO A 275 -38.49 10.28 -32.36
CA PRO A 275 -37.25 10.98 -32.69
C PRO A 275 -36.99 12.15 -31.74
N TYR A 276 -36.74 11.83 -30.47
CA TYR A 276 -36.44 12.80 -29.42
C TYR A 276 -35.09 13.48 -29.64
N ARG A 277 -35.01 14.77 -29.30
CA ARG A 277 -33.80 15.60 -29.37
C ARG A 277 -33.29 15.85 -27.96
N VAL A 278 -32.14 15.27 -27.59
CA VAL A 278 -31.64 15.25 -26.21
C VAL A 278 -30.23 15.83 -26.10
N ALA A 279 -30.05 16.87 -25.27
CA ALA A 279 -28.73 17.39 -24.94
C ALA A 279 -28.24 16.85 -23.59
N VAL A 280 -27.00 16.36 -23.55
CA VAL A 280 -26.29 15.92 -22.35
C VAL A 280 -25.17 16.92 -22.08
N VAL A 281 -25.16 17.55 -20.91
CA VAL A 281 -24.22 18.63 -20.58
C VAL A 281 -23.17 18.12 -19.60
N GLY A 282 -21.92 17.99 -20.04
CA GLY A 282 -20.81 17.50 -19.21
C GLY A 282 -19.74 16.75 -20.00
N ALA A 283 -18.63 16.41 -19.34
CA ALA A 283 -17.47 15.72 -19.96
C ALA A 283 -16.88 14.59 -19.09
N GLY A 284 -17.48 14.29 -17.93
CA GLY A 284 -17.07 13.18 -17.06
C GLY A 284 -17.96 11.95 -17.23
N GLN A 285 -17.61 10.86 -16.55
CA GLN A 285 -18.23 9.52 -16.66
C GLN A 285 -19.76 9.56 -16.82
N SER A 286 -20.50 10.24 -15.95
CA SER A 286 -21.98 10.27 -16.03
C SER A 286 -22.51 10.90 -17.33
N ALA A 287 -21.78 11.82 -17.96
CA ALA A 287 -22.18 12.42 -19.24
C ALA A 287 -21.97 11.42 -20.39
N ALA A 288 -20.83 10.74 -20.42
CA ALA A 288 -20.51 9.70 -21.41
C ALA A 288 -21.45 8.49 -21.29
N GLU A 289 -21.72 8.02 -20.07
CA GLU A 289 -22.66 6.91 -19.82
C GLU A 289 -24.09 7.27 -20.24
N ILE A 290 -24.57 8.48 -19.93
CA ILE A 290 -25.90 8.93 -20.35
C ILE A 290 -25.98 9.08 -21.86
N PHE A 291 -24.97 9.69 -22.51
CA PHE A 291 -24.94 9.86 -23.96
C PHE A 291 -25.03 8.51 -24.69
N ASN A 292 -24.21 7.53 -24.30
CA ASN A 292 -24.27 6.15 -24.80
C ASN A 292 -25.62 5.46 -24.49
N ASN A 293 -26.18 5.68 -23.29
CA ASN A 293 -27.41 5.01 -22.87
C ASN A 293 -28.68 5.57 -23.55
N VAL A 294 -28.78 6.88 -23.81
CA VAL A 294 -29.92 7.48 -24.52
C VAL A 294 -30.05 6.90 -25.92
N GLN A 295 -28.93 6.75 -26.64
CA GLN A 295 -28.88 6.15 -27.99
C GLN A 295 -29.47 4.74 -28.00
N LYS A 296 -29.15 3.94 -26.97
CA LYS A 296 -29.60 2.54 -26.82
C LYS A 296 -31.05 2.41 -26.32
N LEU A 297 -31.56 3.38 -25.56
CA LEU A 297 -32.96 3.41 -25.11
C LEU A 297 -33.93 4.04 -26.13
N TYR A 298 -33.44 4.94 -26.97
CA TYR A 298 -34.20 5.69 -27.97
C TYR A 298 -33.47 5.67 -29.31
N PRO A 299 -33.52 4.56 -30.08
CA PRO A 299 -32.70 4.39 -31.29
C PRO A 299 -32.90 5.45 -32.37
N ASN A 300 -34.09 6.07 -32.43
CA ASN A 300 -34.43 7.11 -33.40
C ASN A 300 -34.08 8.53 -32.91
N SER A 301 -33.48 8.68 -31.72
CA SER A 301 -33.18 9.97 -31.11
C SER A 301 -31.99 10.69 -31.78
N LYS A 302 -32.01 12.03 -31.72
CA LYS A 302 -30.81 12.85 -31.95
C LYS A 302 -30.22 13.30 -30.62
N THR A 303 -28.91 13.13 -30.44
CA THR A 303 -28.25 13.38 -29.16
C THR A 303 -27.02 14.26 -29.29
N TRP A 304 -26.84 15.22 -28.38
CA TRP A 304 -25.68 16.09 -28.34
C TRP A 304 -24.97 16.00 -26.98
N LEU A 305 -23.68 15.66 -26.97
CA LEU A 305 -22.83 15.77 -25.78
C LEU A 305 -22.15 17.15 -25.77
N VAL A 306 -22.69 18.10 -25.00
CA VAL A 306 -22.21 19.49 -24.96
C VAL A 306 -21.16 19.64 -23.87
N MET A 307 -19.93 19.95 -24.26
CA MET A 307 -18.79 19.97 -23.34
C MET A 307 -17.82 21.14 -23.56
N ARG A 308 -17.44 21.77 -22.44
CA ARG A 308 -16.47 22.89 -22.39
C ARG A 308 -15.01 22.46 -22.54
N SER A 309 -14.70 21.17 -22.42
CA SER A 309 -13.36 20.66 -22.72
C SER A 309 -13.28 20.32 -24.21
N GLU A 310 -12.09 20.43 -24.79
CA GLU A 310 -11.85 20.02 -26.18
C GLU A 310 -11.80 18.49 -26.35
N PHE A 311 -11.55 17.74 -25.26
CA PHE A 311 -11.41 16.28 -25.31
C PHE A 311 -12.13 15.59 -24.15
N LEU A 312 -12.69 14.40 -24.41
CA LEU A 312 -12.96 13.43 -23.34
C LEU A 312 -11.62 12.88 -22.87
N LYS A 313 -11.40 12.83 -21.55
CA LYS A 313 -10.11 12.46 -20.96
C LYS A 313 -10.22 11.13 -20.22
N PRO A 314 -9.26 10.20 -20.37
CA PRO A 314 -9.25 8.97 -19.61
C PRO A 314 -9.14 9.27 -18.11
N SER A 315 -9.79 8.46 -17.29
CA SER A 315 -9.56 8.42 -15.85
C SER A 315 -8.22 7.76 -15.57
N ASP A 316 -7.31 8.46 -14.90
CA ASP A 316 -6.04 7.86 -14.46
C ASP A 316 -6.29 6.94 -13.25
N ASP A 317 -6.08 5.64 -13.44
CA ASP A 317 -6.06 4.64 -12.38
C ASP A 317 -4.75 3.85 -12.32
N SER A 318 -3.67 4.40 -12.91
CA SER A 318 -2.31 3.85 -12.86
C SER A 318 -1.84 3.66 -11.40
N PRO A 319 -1.09 2.58 -11.08
CA PRO A 319 -0.92 2.15 -9.69
C PRO A 319 -0.24 3.18 -8.78
N PHE A 320 0.71 3.95 -9.30
CA PHE A 320 1.36 5.03 -8.53
C PHE A 320 0.42 6.20 -8.26
N VAL A 321 -0.34 6.68 -9.26
CA VAL A 321 -1.27 7.81 -9.08
C VAL A 321 -2.47 7.41 -8.23
N ASN A 322 -2.98 6.19 -8.42
CA ASN A 322 -4.09 5.59 -7.67
C ASN A 322 -3.76 5.35 -6.17
N SER A 323 -2.48 5.43 -5.77
CA SER A 323 -2.07 5.39 -4.36
C SER A 323 -2.62 6.55 -3.53
N ILE A 324 -3.03 7.66 -4.15
CA ILE A 324 -3.77 8.77 -3.52
C ILE A 324 -5.13 8.33 -2.91
N PHE A 325 -5.60 7.14 -3.27
CA PHE A 325 -6.81 6.50 -2.73
C PHE A 325 -6.51 5.35 -1.75
N ASN A 326 -5.30 5.27 -1.19
CA ASN A 326 -4.98 4.39 -0.07
C ASN A 326 -5.42 5.03 1.26
N PRO A 327 -5.89 4.26 2.25
CA PRO A 327 -6.34 4.81 3.53
C PRO A 327 -5.30 5.70 4.23
N SER A 328 -4.06 5.22 4.37
CA SER A 328 -2.95 5.93 5.02
C SER A 328 -2.50 7.20 4.29
N TYR A 329 -2.83 7.39 3.01
CA TYR A 329 -2.54 8.64 2.31
C TYR A 329 -3.28 9.83 2.94
N THR A 330 -4.38 9.58 3.64
CA THR A 330 -5.12 10.59 4.41
C THR A 330 -4.23 11.24 5.48
N ASP A 331 -3.38 10.46 6.13
CA ASP A 331 -2.48 10.90 7.21
C ASP A 331 -1.27 11.65 6.70
N SER A 332 -0.68 11.20 5.58
CA SER A 332 0.40 11.94 4.90
C SER A 332 -0.09 13.27 4.29
N LEU A 333 -1.39 13.38 3.96
CA LEU A 333 -1.97 14.54 3.27
C LEU A 333 -2.54 15.60 4.22
N TYR A 334 -3.34 15.21 5.22
CA TYR A 334 -4.03 16.14 6.13
C TYR A 334 -3.13 17.20 6.77
N PRO A 335 -1.92 16.90 7.30
CA PRO A 335 -1.05 17.89 7.94
C PRO A 335 -0.29 18.78 6.95
N ARG A 336 -0.28 18.47 5.64
CA ARG A 336 0.40 19.30 4.63
C ARG A 336 -0.35 20.63 4.44
N SER A 337 0.38 21.65 3.98
CA SER A 337 -0.15 23.02 3.87
C SER A 337 -1.36 23.10 2.93
N GLN A 338 -2.22 24.11 3.12
CA GLN A 338 -3.36 24.30 2.24
C GLN A 338 -2.95 24.44 0.77
N GLN A 339 -1.89 25.21 0.49
CA GLN A 339 -1.36 25.40 -0.85
C GLN A 339 -0.95 24.07 -1.49
N TYR A 340 -0.28 23.20 -0.73
CA TYR A 340 0.09 21.86 -1.17
C TYR A 340 -1.15 21.00 -1.47
N ARG A 341 -2.10 20.89 -0.52
CA ARG A 341 -3.33 20.12 -0.72
C ARG A 341 -4.14 20.59 -1.93
N ARG A 342 -4.25 21.91 -2.15
CA ARG A 342 -4.91 22.49 -3.32
C ARG A 342 -4.14 22.24 -4.63
N ALA A 343 -2.82 22.25 -4.61
CA ALA A 343 -2.00 21.91 -5.77
C ALA A 343 -2.17 20.43 -6.16
N LEU A 344 -2.04 19.51 -5.19
CA LEU A 344 -2.20 18.07 -5.41
C LEU A 344 -3.62 17.73 -5.92
N ILE A 345 -4.67 18.27 -5.30
CA ILE A 345 -6.06 18.04 -5.73
C ILE A 345 -6.34 18.60 -7.13
N LYS A 346 -5.63 19.66 -7.56
CA LYS A 346 -5.69 20.19 -8.92
C LYS A 346 -4.97 19.28 -9.93
N ASP A 347 -3.84 18.71 -9.53
CA ASP A 347 -2.97 17.88 -10.36
C ASP A 347 -3.54 16.46 -10.56
N ALA A 348 -3.73 15.73 -9.46
CA ALA A 348 -4.34 14.40 -9.43
C ALA A 348 -5.84 14.37 -9.81
N LYS A 349 -6.41 15.52 -10.21
CA LYS A 349 -7.81 15.68 -10.60
C LYS A 349 -8.26 14.70 -11.69
N ALA A 350 -7.36 14.33 -12.59
CA ALA A 350 -7.60 13.40 -13.70
C ALA A 350 -7.92 11.95 -13.26
N THR A 351 -7.79 11.62 -11.98
CA THR A 351 -8.24 10.34 -11.43
C THR A 351 -9.77 10.23 -11.30
N ASN A 352 -10.47 11.35 -11.09
CA ASN A 352 -11.87 11.35 -10.61
C ASN A 352 -12.77 12.39 -11.30
N TYR A 353 -12.27 13.59 -11.59
CA TYR A 353 -13.12 14.75 -11.92
C TYR A 353 -12.98 15.25 -13.36
N GLY A 354 -14.06 15.06 -14.15
CA GLY A 354 -14.11 15.50 -15.55
C GLY A 354 -13.44 14.53 -16.52
N VAL A 355 -13.40 13.25 -16.14
CA VAL A 355 -12.78 12.13 -16.86
C VAL A 355 -13.76 10.98 -17.04
N VAL A 356 -13.44 10.07 -17.97
CA VAL A 356 -14.25 8.92 -18.38
C VAL A 356 -13.35 7.67 -18.43
N ARG A 357 -13.88 6.50 -18.11
CA ARG A 357 -13.14 5.22 -18.26
C ARG A 357 -12.74 4.98 -19.72
N LEU A 358 -11.49 4.58 -19.97
CA LEU A 358 -10.91 4.46 -21.32
C LEU A 358 -11.78 3.61 -22.27
N GLU A 359 -12.20 2.41 -21.84
CA GLU A 359 -13.13 1.53 -22.57
C GLU A 359 -14.37 2.26 -23.15
N LEU A 360 -14.90 3.25 -22.42
CA LEU A 360 -16.08 4.01 -22.80
C LEU A 360 -15.76 5.22 -23.69
N ILE A 361 -14.52 5.74 -23.65
CA ILE A 361 -14.04 6.73 -24.61
C ILE A 361 -13.84 6.05 -25.97
N GLU A 362 -13.19 4.89 -25.98
CA GLU A 362 -12.92 4.08 -27.17
C GLU A 362 -14.24 3.67 -27.85
N HIS A 363 -15.16 3.05 -27.11
CA HIS A 363 -16.50 2.70 -27.59
C HIS A 363 -17.31 3.91 -28.11
N LEU A 364 -17.16 5.09 -27.50
CA LEU A 364 -17.82 6.30 -28.03
C LEU A 364 -17.13 6.83 -29.30
N TYR A 365 -15.81 6.67 -29.43
CA TYR A 365 -15.07 7.05 -30.63
C TYR A 365 -15.39 6.11 -31.81
N GLU A 366 -15.55 4.81 -31.57
CA GLU A 366 -16.07 3.84 -32.55
C GLU A 366 -17.44 4.28 -33.10
N VAL A 367 -18.38 4.66 -32.23
CA VAL A 367 -19.70 5.17 -32.66
C VAL A 367 -19.59 6.47 -33.47
N MET A 368 -18.65 7.38 -33.15
CA MET A 368 -18.42 8.56 -33.98
C MET A 368 -17.82 8.19 -35.35
N TYR A 369 -16.89 7.23 -35.40
CA TYR A 369 -16.26 6.75 -36.62
C TYR A 369 -17.26 6.04 -37.55
N ASP A 370 -18.14 5.20 -37.01
CA ASP A 370 -19.18 4.53 -37.80
C ASP A 370 -20.21 5.51 -38.37
N GLN A 371 -20.58 6.56 -37.62
CA GLN A 371 -21.41 7.64 -38.17
C GLN A 371 -20.69 8.40 -39.29
N LYS A 372 -19.38 8.67 -39.15
CA LYS A 372 -18.59 9.27 -40.24
C LYS A 372 -18.57 8.38 -41.49
N ARG A 373 -18.50 7.05 -41.31
CA ARG A 373 -18.52 6.05 -42.37
C ARG A 373 -19.89 5.90 -43.05
N GLU A 374 -20.99 6.13 -42.32
CA GLU A 374 -22.37 6.00 -42.82
C GLU A 374 -22.94 7.31 -43.40
N TYR A 375 -22.71 8.45 -42.74
CA TYR A 375 -23.30 9.76 -43.07
C TYR A 375 -22.30 10.77 -43.67
N GLY A 376 -21.01 10.43 -43.75
CA GLY A 376 -19.96 11.29 -44.33
C GLY A 376 -19.38 12.34 -43.37
N ASP A 377 -18.57 13.25 -43.92
CA ASP A 377 -17.78 14.24 -43.15
C ASP A 377 -18.59 15.36 -42.47
N ASP A 378 -19.84 15.63 -42.88
CA ASP A 378 -20.66 16.69 -42.28
C ASP A 378 -21.36 16.19 -41.01
N GLU A 379 -20.69 16.38 -39.87
CA GLU A 379 -21.17 16.01 -38.53
C GLU A 379 -22.61 16.49 -38.24
N ARG A 380 -23.09 17.56 -38.88
CA ARG A 380 -24.46 18.07 -38.67
C ARG A 380 -25.54 17.06 -39.09
N GLN A 381 -25.20 16.13 -39.98
CA GLN A 381 -26.12 15.11 -40.49
C GLN A 381 -26.23 13.92 -39.53
N TRP A 382 -25.18 13.65 -38.76
CA TRP A 382 -25.09 12.52 -37.83
C TRP A 382 -26.23 12.57 -36.77
N PRO A 383 -26.79 11.42 -36.35
CA PRO A 383 -27.79 11.41 -35.28
C PRO A 383 -27.19 11.75 -33.91
N HIS A 384 -25.91 11.44 -33.65
CA HIS A 384 -25.27 11.63 -32.36
C HIS A 384 -23.97 12.45 -32.52
N ARG A 385 -23.87 13.60 -31.86
CA ARG A 385 -22.75 14.54 -32.00
C ARG A 385 -22.10 14.85 -30.65
N ILE A 386 -20.77 14.93 -30.62
CA ILE A 386 -20.01 15.44 -29.47
C ILE A 386 -19.60 16.88 -29.80
N LEU A 387 -20.07 17.85 -29.02
CA LEU A 387 -19.80 19.27 -29.23
C LEU A 387 -18.72 19.74 -28.25
N ASN A 388 -17.46 19.51 -28.65
CA ASN A 388 -16.27 19.89 -27.91
C ASN A 388 -15.97 21.40 -27.98
N GLY A 389 -15.28 21.90 -26.96
CA GLY A 389 -14.95 23.31 -26.84
C GLY A 389 -16.18 24.23 -26.82
N ARG A 390 -17.36 23.75 -26.39
CA ARG A 390 -18.62 24.52 -26.39
C ARG A 390 -19.06 24.93 -24.99
N SER A 391 -19.52 26.17 -24.88
CA SER A 391 -20.18 26.73 -23.71
C SER A 391 -21.66 27.01 -24.00
N ILE A 392 -22.50 26.90 -22.97
CA ILE A 392 -23.93 27.21 -23.06
C ILE A 392 -24.10 28.69 -22.75
N VAL A 393 -24.63 29.45 -23.72
CA VAL A 393 -24.88 30.89 -23.60
C VAL A 393 -26.21 31.13 -22.88
N SER A 394 -27.27 30.47 -23.35
CA SER A 394 -28.62 30.59 -22.83
C SER A 394 -29.45 29.33 -23.14
N VAL A 395 -30.61 29.23 -22.49
CA VAL A 395 -31.68 28.31 -22.88
C VAL A 395 -32.97 29.10 -22.92
N ASN A 396 -33.59 29.15 -24.09
CA ASN A 396 -34.86 29.83 -24.32
C ASN A 396 -36.00 28.81 -24.40
N GLU A 397 -37.23 29.23 -24.12
CA GLU A 397 -38.41 28.50 -24.56
C GLU A 397 -38.55 28.70 -26.08
N GLY A 398 -38.87 27.64 -26.82
CA GLY A 398 -38.98 27.69 -28.27
C GLY A 398 -40.21 28.47 -28.76
N ASN A 399 -40.21 28.78 -30.06
CA ASN A 399 -41.35 29.42 -30.73
C ASN A 399 -42.66 28.64 -30.48
N HIS A 400 -43.79 29.36 -30.41
CA HIS A 400 -45.10 28.86 -29.98
C HIS A 400 -45.61 27.58 -30.69
N ASP A 401 -45.12 27.24 -31.88
CA ASP A 401 -45.47 26.02 -32.61
C ASP A 401 -44.70 24.75 -32.18
N SER A 402 -43.71 24.85 -31.28
CA SER A 402 -42.94 23.69 -30.81
C SER A 402 -42.71 23.70 -29.30
N ASP A 403 -43.09 22.60 -28.63
CA ASP A 403 -42.90 22.38 -27.19
C ASP A 403 -41.43 22.00 -26.84
N ARG A 404 -40.46 22.69 -27.42
CA ARG A 404 -39.01 22.41 -27.29
C ARG A 404 -38.28 23.58 -26.61
N LEU A 405 -37.19 23.27 -25.91
CA LEU A 405 -36.25 24.29 -25.44
C LEU A 405 -35.24 24.56 -26.55
N GLN A 406 -34.84 25.82 -26.73
CA GLN A 406 -33.73 26.18 -27.61
C GLN A 406 -32.48 26.38 -26.78
N LEU A 407 -31.52 25.47 -26.95
CA LEU A 407 -30.23 25.48 -26.28
C LEU A 407 -29.19 26.18 -27.16
N HIS A 408 -28.69 27.32 -26.70
CA HIS A 408 -27.73 28.15 -27.44
C HIS A 408 -26.30 27.80 -27.01
N VAL A 409 -25.46 27.35 -27.95
CA VAL A 409 -24.06 26.98 -27.68
C VAL A 409 -23.07 27.75 -28.56
N ARG A 410 -21.98 28.23 -27.97
CA ARG A 410 -20.91 28.96 -28.66
C ARG A 410 -19.54 28.37 -28.32
N ARG A 411 -18.57 28.47 -29.23
CA ARG A 411 -17.19 28.03 -28.97
C ARG A 411 -16.62 28.83 -27.79
N VAL A 412 -15.80 28.19 -26.97
CA VAL A 412 -14.98 28.87 -25.97
C VAL A 412 -13.89 29.62 -26.73
N GLU A 413 -13.88 30.95 -26.60
CA GLU A 413 -12.89 31.84 -27.22
C GLU A 413 -11.64 31.95 -26.34
N ASP A 414 -10.47 32.13 -26.97
CA ASP A 414 -9.20 32.23 -26.25
C ASP A 414 -9.10 33.52 -25.43
N SER A 415 -9.17 33.38 -24.11
CA SER A 415 -8.92 34.48 -23.16
C SER A 415 -7.41 34.78 -23.00
N PHE A 416 -6.69 34.86 -24.11
CA PHE A 416 -5.27 35.23 -24.20
C PHE A 416 -5.14 36.70 -24.66
N ASN A 417 -5.67 37.62 -23.86
CA ASN A 417 -5.54 39.06 -24.12
C ASN A 417 -5.39 39.85 -22.80
N GLN A 418 -4.19 39.76 -22.20
CA GLN A 418 -3.81 40.60 -21.06
C GLN A 418 -2.36 41.12 -21.10
N SER A 419 -1.81 41.31 -22.30
CA SER A 419 -0.63 42.15 -22.55
C SER A 419 -0.68 42.66 -23.99
N GLY A 420 -0.67 43.98 -24.20
CA GLY A 420 -0.93 44.56 -25.51
C GLY A 420 0.27 44.53 -26.47
N ILE A 421 0.24 43.60 -27.43
CA ILE A 421 0.84 43.74 -28.76
C ILE A 421 -0.25 43.30 -29.77
N THR A 422 -0.51 44.10 -30.79
CA THR A 422 -1.50 43.80 -31.83
C THR A 422 -0.82 43.17 -33.05
N ASP A 423 -1.00 41.86 -33.26
CA ASP A 423 -0.72 41.19 -34.53
C ASP A 423 -2.01 41.10 -35.35
N GLU A 424 -2.06 41.77 -36.50
CA GLU A 424 -3.26 41.93 -37.34
C GLU A 424 -3.56 40.71 -38.26
N PHE A 425 -3.10 39.51 -37.89
CA PHE A 425 -3.11 38.31 -38.75
C PHE A 425 -3.80 37.07 -38.14
N LEU A 426 -5.00 37.27 -37.59
CA LEU A 426 -5.97 36.18 -37.41
C LEU A 426 -7.22 36.46 -38.25
N GLU A 427 -7.52 35.54 -39.17
CA GLU A 427 -8.64 35.66 -40.11
C GLU A 427 -10.00 35.64 -39.41
N GLN A 428 -10.97 36.36 -39.98
CA GLN A 428 -12.32 36.50 -39.41
C GLN A 428 -13.18 35.24 -39.61
N GLY A 429 -12.85 34.16 -38.90
CA GLY A 429 -13.75 33.03 -38.73
C GLY A 429 -14.99 33.44 -37.92
N PRO A 430 -16.23 33.16 -38.38
CA PRO A 430 -17.42 33.62 -37.70
C PRO A 430 -17.60 32.91 -36.35
N SER A 431 -17.77 33.69 -35.28
CA SER A 431 -18.14 33.28 -33.91
C SER A 431 -19.58 32.75 -33.84
N SER A 432 -19.86 31.77 -34.68
CA SER A 432 -21.16 31.17 -34.95
C SER A 432 -21.69 30.40 -33.74
N GLU A 433 -22.67 31.01 -33.10
CA GLU A 433 -23.56 30.40 -32.12
C GLU A 433 -24.44 29.35 -32.83
N GLU A 434 -24.43 28.11 -32.33
CA GLU A 434 -25.25 27.01 -32.82
C GLU A 434 -26.46 26.84 -31.91
N ILE A 435 -27.67 26.85 -32.47
CA ILE A 435 -28.94 26.73 -31.75
C ILE A 435 -29.45 25.30 -31.90
N LEU A 436 -29.73 24.64 -30.77
CA LEU A 436 -30.18 23.26 -30.69
C LEU A 436 -31.57 23.20 -30.05
N ASP A 437 -32.63 23.03 -30.83
CA ASP A 437 -33.93 22.67 -30.26
C ASP A 437 -33.84 21.28 -29.62
N VAL A 438 -34.34 21.13 -28.38
CA VAL A 438 -34.28 19.88 -27.61
C VAL A 438 -35.57 19.64 -26.83
N ASP A 439 -35.98 18.38 -26.77
CA ASP A 439 -37.09 17.89 -25.95
C ASP A 439 -36.67 17.73 -24.48
N LEU A 440 -35.37 17.51 -24.22
CA LEU A 440 -34.79 17.31 -22.89
C LEU A 440 -33.32 17.77 -22.81
N ILE A 441 -32.98 18.45 -21.71
CA ILE A 441 -31.60 18.76 -21.30
C ILE A 441 -31.26 17.94 -20.06
N ILE A 442 -30.14 17.24 -20.08
CA ILE A 442 -29.64 16.40 -19.01
C ILE A 442 -28.31 16.97 -18.49
N ALA A 443 -28.35 17.63 -17.35
CA ALA A 443 -27.19 18.20 -16.68
C ALA A 443 -26.39 17.09 -15.99
N ALA A 444 -25.27 16.66 -16.58
CA ALA A 444 -24.32 15.70 -16.02
C ALA A 444 -23.10 16.44 -15.42
N THR A 445 -23.41 17.46 -14.61
CA THR A 445 -22.50 18.54 -14.20
C THR A 445 -21.93 18.42 -12.80
N GLY A 446 -22.18 17.30 -12.12
CA GLY A 446 -21.56 16.94 -10.84
C GLY A 446 -22.39 17.35 -9.61
N TYR A 447 -21.74 17.39 -8.45
CA TYR A 447 -22.42 17.58 -7.17
C TYR A 447 -21.67 18.57 -6.28
N GLN A 448 -22.41 19.36 -5.49
CA GLN A 448 -21.87 20.25 -4.46
C GLN A 448 -22.00 19.60 -3.08
N ARG A 449 -20.94 19.63 -2.27
CA ARG A 449 -20.83 18.92 -0.97
C ARG A 449 -20.82 19.89 0.21
N ASN A 450 -21.77 20.82 0.25
CA ASN A 450 -21.89 21.87 1.28
C ASN A 450 -23.13 21.74 2.19
N ALA A 451 -23.86 20.62 2.14
CA ALA A 451 -25.15 20.48 2.82
C ALA A 451 -25.07 20.64 4.35
N HIS A 452 -23.95 20.24 4.95
CA HIS A 452 -23.68 20.39 6.39
C HIS A 452 -23.61 21.87 6.83
N VAL A 453 -23.21 22.80 5.94
CA VAL A 453 -23.06 24.23 6.27
C VAL A 453 -24.41 24.83 6.64
N ASP A 454 -25.47 24.47 5.90
CA ASP A 454 -26.85 24.85 6.23
C ASP A 454 -27.35 24.15 7.50
N MET A 455 -27.09 22.85 7.64
CA MET A 455 -27.57 22.05 8.77
C MET A 455 -27.00 22.54 10.11
N LEU A 456 -25.75 23.01 10.11
CA LEU A 456 -25.03 23.46 11.30
C LEU A 456 -25.15 24.96 11.60
N ARG A 457 -26.06 25.68 10.92
CA ARG A 457 -26.26 27.12 11.08
C ARG A 457 -26.49 27.55 12.52
N ASP A 458 -27.30 26.79 13.24
CA ASP A 458 -27.60 27.01 14.67
C ASP A 458 -26.38 26.81 15.60
N SER A 459 -25.23 26.38 15.08
CA SER A 459 -23.97 26.19 15.81
C SER A 459 -22.82 27.12 15.36
N TRP A 460 -23.06 28.01 14.39
CA TRP A 460 -22.00 28.87 13.84
C TRP A 460 -21.37 29.80 14.89
N ASN A 461 -22.16 30.29 15.85
CA ASN A 461 -21.67 31.09 16.99
C ASN A 461 -20.71 30.34 17.93
N LEU A 462 -20.65 29.01 17.86
CA LEU A 462 -19.70 28.17 18.61
C LEU A 462 -18.41 27.88 17.82
N LEU A 463 -18.30 28.34 16.58
CA LEU A 463 -17.10 28.19 15.75
C LEU A 463 -16.06 29.28 16.06
N PRO A 464 -14.75 29.00 15.87
CA PRO A 464 -13.70 30.00 15.99
C PRO A 464 -13.90 31.22 15.08
N GLU A 465 -13.58 32.40 15.61
CA GLU A 465 -13.58 33.67 14.88
C GLU A 465 -12.31 33.84 14.05
N THR A 466 -12.44 34.38 12.83
CA THR A 466 -11.29 34.70 11.97
C THR A 466 -10.96 36.20 12.03
N GLN A 467 -9.68 36.52 12.13
CA GLN A 467 -9.25 37.93 12.17
C GLN A 467 -9.49 38.62 10.82
N PRO A 468 -9.89 39.91 10.82
CA PRO A 468 -10.12 40.67 9.59
C PRO A 468 -8.80 40.94 8.87
N VAL A 469 -8.58 40.23 7.76
CA VAL A 469 -7.39 40.41 6.91
C VAL A 469 -7.45 41.76 6.19
N SER A 470 -6.37 42.53 6.29
CA SER A 470 -6.22 43.82 5.59
C SER A 470 -6.10 43.61 4.07
N SER A 471 -6.32 44.68 3.30
CA SER A 471 -6.58 44.67 1.85
C SER A 471 -5.49 43.99 0.99
N GLY A 472 -5.61 42.68 0.81
CA GLY A 472 -4.89 41.85 -0.15
C GLY A 472 -5.84 40.91 -0.92
N PRO A 473 -5.34 40.16 -1.92
CA PRO A 473 -6.14 39.14 -2.60
C PRO A 473 -6.55 38.06 -1.60
N ARG A 474 -7.86 37.81 -1.46
CA ARG A 474 -8.39 36.84 -0.49
C ARG A 474 -7.87 35.43 -0.76
N GLU A 475 -6.95 34.96 0.07
CA GLU A 475 -6.56 33.55 0.10
C GLU A 475 -7.76 32.71 0.58
N GLN A 476 -8.22 31.83 -0.30
CA GLN A 476 -9.37 30.97 -0.03
C GLN A 476 -8.99 29.92 1.02
N VAL A 477 -9.45 30.10 2.26
CA VAL A 477 -9.04 29.32 3.44
C VAL A 477 -9.61 27.89 3.45
N ASP A 478 -9.02 26.98 4.22
CA ASP A 478 -9.52 25.61 4.41
C ASP A 478 -10.84 25.56 5.18
N GLY A 479 -11.64 24.51 4.91
CA GLY A 479 -12.98 24.38 5.45
C GLY A 479 -13.96 25.33 4.79
N TRP A 480 -14.84 25.95 5.58
CA TRP A 480 -15.82 26.92 5.09
C TRP A 480 -15.75 28.20 5.91
N GLU A 481 -15.35 29.31 5.28
CA GLU A 481 -15.56 30.65 5.84
C GLU A 481 -17.06 30.98 5.81
N ILE A 482 -17.55 31.46 6.94
CA ILE A 482 -18.96 31.72 7.22
C ILE A 482 -19.08 33.16 7.73
N SER A 483 -19.99 33.94 7.14
CA SER A 483 -20.42 35.23 7.65
C SER A 483 -21.94 35.19 7.87
N GLU A 484 -22.39 35.62 9.05
CA GLU A 484 -23.78 36.04 9.19
C GLU A 484 -24.02 37.31 8.34
N GLY A 485 -25.27 37.55 7.94
CA GLY A 485 -25.59 38.62 6.96
C GLY A 485 -25.45 40.06 7.48
N ASN A 486 -24.98 40.26 8.71
CA ASN A 486 -24.73 41.56 9.31
C ASN A 486 -23.25 41.94 9.19
N VAL A 487 -22.99 43.22 8.93
CA VAL A 487 -21.62 43.74 8.72
C VAL A 487 -20.81 43.76 10.03
N ASP A 488 -21.50 43.81 11.18
CA ASP A 488 -20.88 43.90 12.52
C ASP A 488 -20.50 42.52 13.12
N SER A 489 -20.96 41.42 12.52
CA SER A 489 -20.62 40.05 12.92
C SER A 489 -19.45 39.53 12.09
N GLY A 490 -18.26 39.45 12.70
CA GLY A 490 -17.05 38.96 12.05
C GLY A 490 -17.16 37.53 11.51
N SER A 491 -16.37 37.19 10.49
CA SER A 491 -16.39 35.86 9.90
C SER A 491 -15.89 34.79 10.89
N ARG A 492 -16.39 33.56 10.69
CA ARG A 492 -16.05 32.36 11.46
C ARG A 492 -15.68 31.23 10.52
N LYS A 493 -14.96 30.23 11.03
CA LYS A 493 -14.41 29.14 10.22
C LYS A 493 -14.94 27.78 10.67
N LEU A 494 -15.58 27.06 9.76
CA LEU A 494 -15.97 25.66 9.98
C LEU A 494 -14.84 24.74 9.48
N GLU A 495 -14.17 24.06 10.39
CA GLU A 495 -13.09 23.09 10.10
C GLU A 495 -13.34 21.73 10.78
N VAL A 496 -12.55 20.73 10.39
CA VAL A 496 -12.56 19.38 10.99
C VAL A 496 -11.16 18.94 11.44
N GLY A 497 -11.10 18.06 12.44
CA GLY A 497 -9.93 17.24 12.77
C GLY A 497 -9.63 16.18 11.70
N ARG A 498 -8.51 15.46 11.86
CA ARG A 498 -8.17 14.26 11.06
C ARG A 498 -9.12 13.10 11.36
N ASP A 499 -9.72 13.11 12.55
CA ASP A 499 -10.78 12.22 12.99
C ASP A 499 -12.18 12.61 12.47
N TYR A 500 -12.25 13.58 11.54
CA TYR A 500 -13.47 14.15 10.95
C TYR A 500 -14.38 14.94 11.93
N LYS A 501 -13.98 15.14 13.20
CA LYS A 501 -14.74 15.90 14.21
C LYS A 501 -14.67 17.41 13.95
N VAL A 502 -15.78 18.14 14.04
CA VAL A 502 -15.87 19.58 13.82
C VAL A 502 -15.10 20.34 14.91
N ARG A 503 -14.22 21.27 14.50
CA ARG A 503 -13.43 22.13 15.38
C ARG A 503 -14.25 23.33 15.84
N TYR A 504 -15.00 23.13 16.92
CA TYR A 504 -15.62 24.22 17.68
C TYR A 504 -14.59 24.99 18.52
N ALA A 505 -14.96 26.17 19.02
CA ALA A 505 -14.12 26.98 19.90
C ALA A 505 -13.80 26.24 21.22
N PRO A 506 -12.62 26.45 21.84
CA PRO A 506 -12.23 25.77 23.07
C PRO A 506 -13.27 25.93 24.19
N GLY A 507 -13.72 24.81 24.76
CA GLY A 507 -14.72 24.77 25.82
C GLY A 507 -16.18 24.98 25.38
N ALA A 508 -16.48 25.18 24.08
CA ALA A 508 -17.86 25.35 23.62
C ALA A 508 -18.67 24.04 23.64
N ILE A 509 -18.04 22.90 23.33
CA ILE A 509 -18.63 21.55 23.33
C ILE A 509 -17.91 20.70 24.39
N ALA A 510 -18.64 19.81 25.07
CA ALA A 510 -18.08 18.88 26.04
C ALA A 510 -17.27 17.75 25.34
N PRO A 511 -16.28 17.13 26.03
CA PRO A 511 -15.44 16.10 25.40
C PRO A 511 -16.21 14.89 24.83
N ASP A 512 -17.27 14.46 25.52
CA ASP A 512 -18.14 13.32 25.17
C ASP A 512 -19.21 13.62 24.11
N ALA A 513 -19.18 14.83 23.54
CA ALA A 513 -20.13 15.31 22.55
C ALA A 513 -19.41 15.82 21.28
N GLY A 514 -20.16 15.97 20.18
CA GLY A 514 -19.65 16.62 18.98
C GLY A 514 -20.44 16.37 17.69
N VAL A 515 -19.89 16.91 16.61
CA VAL A 515 -20.38 16.69 15.23
C VAL A 515 -19.21 16.18 14.39
N TRP A 516 -19.45 15.20 13.52
CA TRP A 516 -18.49 14.67 12.56
C TRP A 516 -19.01 14.86 11.13
N LEU A 517 -18.13 15.11 10.17
CA LEU A 517 -18.49 15.31 8.76
C LEU A 517 -17.90 14.21 7.86
N GLN A 518 -18.69 13.59 6.99
CA GLN A 518 -18.21 12.51 6.12
C GLN A 518 -18.59 12.72 4.65
N GLY A 519 -17.61 12.59 3.74
CA GLY A 519 -17.85 12.71 2.30
C GLY A 519 -18.04 14.15 1.82
N CYS A 520 -17.47 15.11 2.54
CA CYS A 520 -17.41 16.52 2.17
C CYS A 520 -16.11 17.21 2.62
N CYS A 521 -15.10 16.43 3.03
CA CYS A 521 -13.84 16.88 3.62
C CYS A 521 -12.65 16.76 2.66
N GLU A 522 -12.90 16.51 1.37
CA GLU A 522 -11.92 16.36 0.28
C GLU A 522 -10.79 17.42 0.27
N ALA A 523 -11.06 18.67 0.63
CA ALA A 523 -10.04 19.73 0.71
C ALA A 523 -8.96 19.49 1.78
N THR A 524 -9.28 18.75 2.85
CA THR A 524 -8.36 18.40 3.95
C THR A 524 -7.96 16.93 3.95
N HIS A 525 -8.81 16.02 3.46
CA HIS A 525 -8.59 14.57 3.50
C HIS A 525 -8.35 13.92 2.12
N GLY A 526 -8.34 14.70 1.04
CA GLY A 526 -7.99 14.24 -0.31
C GLY A 526 -9.16 13.64 -1.11
N LEU A 527 -8.87 13.29 -2.37
CA LEU A 527 -9.85 12.82 -3.36
C LEU A 527 -10.57 11.51 -2.95
N SER A 528 -10.04 10.78 -1.97
CA SER A 528 -10.63 9.58 -1.38
C SER A 528 -11.89 9.84 -0.53
N ASP A 529 -11.98 11.02 0.12
CA ASP A 529 -13.07 11.34 1.06
C ASP A 529 -14.45 11.18 0.44
N SER A 530 -14.57 11.61 -0.82
CA SER A 530 -15.82 11.76 -1.53
C SER A 530 -16.33 10.45 -2.17
N LEU A 531 -15.54 9.37 -2.05
CA LEU A 531 -15.67 8.09 -2.74
C LEU A 531 -15.84 6.89 -1.77
N LEU A 532 -15.82 5.67 -2.31
CA LEU A 532 -15.86 4.42 -1.55
C LEU A 532 -14.47 4.02 -0.98
N SER A 533 -13.39 4.57 -1.55
CA SER A 533 -12.03 4.02 -1.50
C SER A 533 -11.43 3.76 -0.13
N VAL A 534 -11.87 4.51 0.89
CA VAL A 534 -11.36 4.44 2.27
C VAL A 534 -12.46 4.16 3.30
N LEU A 535 -13.70 3.87 2.87
CA LEU A 535 -14.85 3.78 3.77
C LEU A 535 -14.72 2.71 4.85
N ALA A 536 -14.20 1.53 4.52
CA ALA A 536 -13.99 0.46 5.50
C ALA A 536 -13.09 0.89 6.68
N VAL A 537 -12.01 1.64 6.39
CA VAL A 537 -11.03 2.09 7.39
C VAL A 537 -11.54 3.34 8.12
N ARG A 538 -11.95 4.37 7.36
CA ARG A 538 -12.49 5.62 7.92
C ARG A 538 -13.68 5.40 8.84
N SER A 539 -14.54 4.44 8.54
CA SER A 539 -15.67 4.12 9.43
C SER A 539 -15.21 3.54 10.77
N GLY A 540 -14.10 2.79 10.81
CA GLY A 540 -13.42 2.40 12.04
C GLY A 540 -12.87 3.60 12.80
N GLU A 541 -12.12 4.49 12.13
CA GLU A 541 -11.57 5.72 12.73
C GLU A 541 -12.65 6.61 13.37
N ILE A 542 -13.76 6.81 12.66
CA ILE A 542 -14.89 7.61 13.14
C ILE A 542 -15.60 6.93 14.32
N VAL A 543 -15.75 5.60 14.30
CA VAL A 543 -16.29 4.85 15.45
C VAL A 543 -15.37 4.97 16.66
N ASP A 544 -14.06 4.82 16.50
CA ASP A 544 -13.09 4.93 17.60
C ASP A 544 -12.95 6.39 18.13
N SER A 545 -13.22 7.42 17.31
CA SER A 545 -13.28 8.84 17.72
C SER A 545 -14.58 9.19 18.46
N ILE A 546 -15.73 8.66 18.04
CA ILE A 546 -17.02 8.85 18.73
C ILE A 546 -17.09 8.02 20.02
N PHE A 547 -16.50 6.83 20.03
CA PHE A 547 -16.60 5.84 21.10
C PHE A 547 -15.21 5.39 21.60
N PRO A 548 -14.42 6.29 22.21
CA PRO A 548 -13.08 5.96 22.71
C PRO A 548 -13.16 4.89 23.80
N SER A 549 -12.35 3.83 23.64
CA SER A 549 -12.30 2.72 24.59
C SER A 549 -11.74 3.17 25.96
N PRO A 550 -12.29 2.70 27.10
CA PRO A 550 -11.92 3.16 28.44
C PRO A 550 -10.51 2.77 28.93
N SER A 551 -9.66 2.22 28.05
CA SER A 551 -8.22 1.99 28.26
C SER A 551 -7.32 3.06 27.59
N LYS A 552 -7.89 4.03 26.88
CA LYS A 552 -7.15 5.15 26.26
C LYS A 552 -7.33 6.45 27.05
N THR A 553 -6.57 6.60 28.13
CA THR A 553 -6.33 7.92 28.75
C THR A 553 -5.43 8.73 27.81
N ASP A 554 -6.02 9.65 27.04
CA ASP A 554 -5.38 10.60 26.12
C ASP A 554 -4.06 10.15 25.46
N CYS A 555 -4.12 9.08 24.65
CA CYS A 555 -3.11 8.80 23.63
C CYS A 555 -3.23 9.83 22.48
N THR A 556 -2.94 11.10 22.77
CA THR A 556 -2.78 12.13 21.74
C THR A 556 -1.61 11.74 20.84
N VAL A 557 -1.89 11.57 19.54
CA VAL A 557 -0.89 11.32 18.49
C VAL A 557 0.02 12.54 18.40
N GLY A 558 1.10 12.51 19.18
CA GLY A 558 2.11 13.55 19.20
C GLY A 558 3.09 13.36 18.07
N ARG A 559 3.38 14.44 17.35
CA ARG A 559 4.38 14.47 16.27
C ARG A 559 5.75 14.05 16.83
N PHE A 560 6.44 13.22 16.06
CA PHE A 560 7.71 12.61 16.42
C PHE A 560 8.90 13.42 15.85
N VAL A 561 10.10 13.21 16.41
CA VAL A 561 11.40 13.75 15.99
C VAL A 561 12.46 12.70 16.38
N LEU A 562 13.27 12.16 15.46
CA LEU A 562 14.29 11.11 15.75
C LEU A 562 15.62 11.38 15.01
N PRO A 563 16.82 11.07 15.55
CA PRO A 563 18.08 11.71 15.14
C PRO A 563 19.00 10.88 14.19
N ILE A 564 19.68 11.53 13.23
CA ILE A 564 20.45 10.96 12.10
C ILE A 564 21.73 11.79 11.80
N GLN A 565 22.94 11.25 12.07
CA GLN A 565 24.19 12.00 11.89
C GLN A 565 24.82 11.82 10.50
N ILE A 566 25.18 12.92 9.83
CA ILE A 566 26.19 12.92 8.75
C ILE A 566 27.53 13.34 9.37
N LEU A 567 28.60 12.60 9.05
CA LEU A 567 29.96 12.85 9.51
C LEU A 567 30.94 12.72 8.34
N ARG A 568 32.05 13.47 8.38
CA ARG A 568 33.08 13.50 7.33
C ARG A 568 34.34 12.78 7.79
N LEU A 569 34.80 11.80 7.03
CA LEU A 569 36.15 11.25 7.16
C LEU A 569 37.11 12.03 6.25
N GLY A 570 38.16 12.60 6.85
CA GLY A 570 39.27 13.23 6.13
C GLY A 570 40.50 12.33 6.15
N GLU A 571 40.96 11.88 4.99
CA GLU A 571 42.26 11.20 4.90
C GLU A 571 43.41 12.20 5.10
N THR A 572 44.21 12.01 6.14
CA THR A 572 45.66 11.67 6.05
C THR A 572 46.37 11.92 7.37
N ALA A 573 47.35 11.06 7.70
CA ALA A 573 48.32 11.33 8.75
C ALA A 573 49.60 11.94 8.15
N SER A 574 50.08 13.08 8.70
CA SER A 574 51.46 13.20 9.24
C SER A 574 52.00 14.66 9.42
N ARG A 575 52.29 15.01 10.69
CA ARG A 575 53.38 15.90 11.14
C ARG A 575 53.27 17.43 10.87
N PRO A 576 54.06 18.28 11.59
CA PRO A 576 53.47 19.44 12.29
C PRO A 576 54.13 20.82 12.07
N LEU A 577 53.46 21.90 12.49
CA LEU A 577 53.96 23.03 13.32
C LEU A 577 53.15 24.35 13.16
N GLN A 578 53.17 25.15 14.23
CA GLN A 578 53.06 26.63 14.29
C GLN A 578 51.76 27.36 13.90
N THR A 579 50.97 27.64 14.96
CA THR A 579 50.52 29.00 15.37
C THR A 579 49.95 29.97 14.32
N LYS A 580 48.67 30.33 14.53
CA LYS A 580 48.32 31.64 15.13
C LYS A 580 46.89 31.67 15.69
N ARG A 581 46.70 32.37 16.82
CA ARG A 581 45.37 32.85 17.22
C ARG A 581 44.99 34.05 16.36
N GLN A 582 43.73 34.14 15.95
CA GLN A 582 43.03 35.42 16.01
C GLN A 582 41.52 35.22 16.22
N SER A 583 40.95 36.05 17.08
CA SER A 583 39.58 35.96 17.59
C SER A 583 38.73 37.09 17.03
N ALA A 584 37.48 36.80 16.67
CA ALA A 584 36.42 37.80 16.55
C ALA A 584 35.08 37.17 16.93
N SER A 585 34.30 37.83 17.79
CA SER A 585 32.97 37.40 18.21
C SER A 585 32.10 38.60 18.59
N LEU A 586 30.81 38.56 18.23
CA LEU A 586 29.74 39.51 18.63
C LEU A 586 29.91 40.96 18.08
N PRO A 587 28.95 41.92 18.21
CA PRO A 587 27.68 41.87 18.98
C PRO A 587 26.40 42.54 18.34
N VAL A 588 25.23 42.28 18.97
CA VAL A 588 24.08 43.20 19.30
C VAL A 588 23.38 44.09 18.22
N SER A 589 22.06 44.33 18.21
CA SER A 589 20.81 43.61 18.63
C SER A 589 19.55 44.39 18.13
N GLY A 590 18.32 43.87 18.29
CA GLY A 590 17.05 44.62 18.10
C GLY A 590 15.79 43.73 18.03
N SER A 591 14.61 44.20 18.46
CA SER A 591 13.37 43.38 18.53
C SER A 591 12.04 44.15 18.33
N LEU A 592 10.92 43.39 18.23
CA LEU A 592 9.48 43.73 18.03
C LEU A 592 8.95 43.50 16.59
N SER A 593 7.74 42.94 16.36
CA SER A 593 6.75 42.28 17.26
C SER A 593 5.63 41.53 16.51
N ARG A 594 5.16 40.38 17.07
CA ARG A 594 3.82 39.73 16.83
C ARG A 594 3.51 39.29 15.37
N SER A 595 2.54 38.44 15.04
CA SER A 595 1.70 37.38 15.69
C SER A 595 0.81 36.78 14.58
N GLN A 596 0.26 35.56 14.57
CA GLN A 596 0.22 34.33 15.41
C GLN A 596 -0.50 33.25 14.55
N SER A 597 -0.43 31.93 14.74
CA SER A 597 0.43 31.00 15.51
C SER A 597 0.27 29.60 14.87
N ASN A 598 1.21 28.67 15.06
CA ASN A 598 1.18 27.36 14.40
C ASN A 598 1.61 26.24 15.38
N ASP A 599 0.66 25.51 15.95
CA ASP A 599 0.92 24.56 17.05
C ASP A 599 1.58 23.26 16.56
N ARG A 600 2.90 23.31 16.38
CA ARG A 600 3.80 22.16 16.53
C ARG A 600 4.26 22.10 18.00
N LEU A 601 3.83 21.03 18.68
CA LEU A 601 4.26 20.61 20.01
C LEU A 601 4.69 19.14 19.86
N ILE A 602 5.93 18.70 20.12
CA ILE A 602 7.08 19.33 20.81
C ILE A 602 7.43 20.72 20.28
N ASN A 603 7.76 21.59 21.23
CA ASN A 603 8.08 22.97 21.00
C ASN A 603 9.51 23.08 20.44
N VAL A 604 9.67 23.41 19.16
CA VAL A 604 11.00 23.69 18.58
C VAL A 604 11.74 24.77 19.39
N SER A 605 11.01 25.64 20.11
CA SER A 605 11.60 26.63 21.03
C SER A 605 12.36 26.05 22.25
N SER A 606 12.36 24.74 22.51
CA SER A 606 13.20 24.14 23.56
C SER A 606 14.60 23.73 23.09
N SER A 607 14.85 23.70 21.78
CA SER A 607 16.11 23.21 21.20
C SER A 607 16.66 24.06 20.04
N ARG A 608 16.09 25.25 19.80
CA ARG A 608 16.69 26.26 18.89
C ARG A 608 18.14 26.55 19.27
N HIS A 609 18.97 26.75 18.26
CA HIS A 609 20.40 27.06 18.38
C HIS A 609 21.23 25.99 19.13
N ARG A 610 20.75 24.74 19.20
CA ARG A 610 21.53 23.57 19.63
C ARG A 610 22.05 22.78 18.42
N LEU A 611 23.19 22.11 18.58
CA LEU A 611 23.70 21.19 17.57
C LEU A 611 22.82 19.93 17.52
N GLY A 612 22.00 19.85 16.48
CA GLY A 612 21.21 18.68 16.13
C GLY A 612 21.88 17.86 15.01
N PRO A 613 21.62 16.54 14.97
CA PRO A 613 21.70 15.77 13.74
C PRO A 613 20.45 16.03 12.88
N ILE A 614 20.44 15.60 11.60
CA ILE A 614 19.21 15.52 10.78
C ILE A 614 18.16 14.75 11.57
N ALA A 615 16.88 15.13 11.60
CA ALA A 615 15.93 14.49 12.51
C ALA A 615 14.44 14.47 12.10
N GLY A 616 13.98 13.31 11.62
CA GLY A 616 12.56 13.03 11.38
C GLY A 616 12.10 11.66 11.87
N SER A 617 10.92 11.20 11.45
CA SER A 617 10.17 10.10 12.09
C SER A 617 9.79 8.97 11.14
N ILE A 618 9.75 7.74 11.64
CA ILE A 618 9.20 6.61 10.89
C ILE A 618 7.68 6.79 10.74
N GLU A 619 7.22 7.10 9.52
CA GLU A 619 5.80 7.19 9.17
C GLU A 619 5.21 5.80 8.85
N GLU A 620 3.89 5.62 8.93
CA GLU A 620 3.20 4.37 8.53
C GLU A 620 3.37 4.03 7.03
N THR A 621 3.83 5.00 6.22
CA THR A 621 4.17 4.83 4.81
C THR A 621 5.61 4.39 4.56
N ASP A 622 6.49 4.43 5.57
CA ASP A 622 7.89 4.01 5.43
C ASP A 622 8.00 2.48 5.56
N ALA A 623 8.40 1.80 4.47
CA ALA A 623 8.48 0.34 4.43
C ALA A 623 9.49 -0.29 5.43
N SER A 624 10.39 0.52 6.00
CA SER A 624 11.31 0.14 7.08
C SER A 624 11.91 1.39 7.73
N PRO A 625 12.58 1.27 8.90
CA PRO A 625 13.39 2.36 9.45
C PRO A 625 14.50 2.86 8.50
N VAL A 626 14.95 2.03 7.54
CA VAL A 626 15.91 2.42 6.51
C VAL A 626 15.24 3.26 5.41
N ALA A 627 13.98 2.99 5.08
CA ALA A 627 13.20 3.82 4.16
C ALA A 627 12.94 5.22 4.77
N ALA A 628 12.58 5.28 6.05
CA ALA A 628 12.38 6.53 6.78
C ALA A 628 13.63 7.43 6.74
N VAL A 629 14.81 6.92 7.14
CA VAL A 629 16.04 7.73 7.16
C VAL A 629 16.45 8.23 5.77
N TRP A 630 16.21 7.46 4.70
CA TRP A 630 16.42 7.93 3.32
C TRP A 630 15.45 9.04 2.91
N ARG A 631 14.24 9.06 3.46
CA ARG A 631 13.26 10.13 3.25
C ARG A 631 13.64 11.39 4.01
N GLU A 632 13.97 11.30 5.31
CA GLU A 632 14.32 12.48 6.12
C GLU A 632 15.61 13.16 5.64
N ILE A 633 16.66 12.39 5.34
CA ILE A 633 17.90 12.94 4.74
C ILE A 633 17.59 13.72 3.46
N LYS A 634 16.66 13.22 2.63
CA LYS A 634 16.27 13.88 1.38
C LYS A 634 15.38 15.11 1.61
N GLU A 635 14.47 15.09 2.59
CA GLU A 635 13.63 16.24 2.94
C GLU A 635 14.46 17.37 3.58
N GLU A 636 15.44 17.06 4.44
CA GLU A 636 16.26 18.07 5.16
C GLU A 636 17.53 18.55 4.41
N THR A 637 18.11 17.75 3.50
CA THR A 637 19.38 18.11 2.82
C THR A 637 19.40 17.94 1.29
N THR A 638 18.32 17.44 0.70
CA THR A 638 18.22 16.99 -0.72
C THR A 638 19.16 15.83 -1.11
N LEU A 639 19.94 15.27 -0.19
CA LEU A 639 20.82 14.14 -0.46
C LEU A 639 20.03 12.84 -0.76
N THR A 640 20.64 11.95 -1.53
CA THR A 640 20.02 10.70 -2.02
C THR A 640 21.05 9.56 -2.08
N PRO A 641 20.66 8.31 -2.39
CA PRO A 641 21.61 7.22 -2.63
C PRO A 641 22.61 7.46 -3.78
N ALA A 642 22.41 8.48 -4.63
CA ALA A 642 23.41 8.90 -5.60
C ALA A 642 24.60 9.65 -4.95
N HIS A 643 24.38 10.29 -3.79
CA HIS A 643 25.37 11.11 -3.08
C HIS A 643 25.93 10.39 -1.84
N LEU A 644 25.14 9.52 -1.22
CA LEU A 644 25.47 8.83 0.03
C LEU A 644 25.51 7.30 -0.13
N ASP A 645 26.30 6.64 0.72
CA ASP A 645 26.15 5.22 1.08
C ASP A 645 25.75 5.08 2.55
N LEU A 646 24.92 4.07 2.85
CA LEU A 646 24.67 3.66 4.23
C LEU A 646 25.94 3.02 4.79
N PHE A 647 26.59 3.69 5.75
CA PHE A 647 27.84 3.22 6.34
C PHE A 647 27.59 2.22 7.47
N ARG A 648 26.74 2.58 8.43
CA ARG A 648 26.42 1.74 9.59
C ARG A 648 24.98 1.96 10.06
N GLN A 649 24.29 0.87 10.43
CA GLN A 649 23.12 0.92 11.30
C GLN A 649 23.54 0.61 12.73
N GLY A 650 23.16 1.47 13.67
CA GLY A 650 23.41 1.29 15.08
C GLY A 650 22.25 0.60 15.80
N LYS A 651 22.53 0.09 16.99
CA LYS A 651 21.55 -0.66 17.78
C LYS A 651 20.44 0.27 18.28
N PRO A 652 19.15 -0.05 18.02
CA PRO A 652 18.05 0.73 18.56
C PRO A 652 18.02 0.69 20.09
N TYR A 653 17.62 1.79 20.71
CA TYR A 653 17.47 1.89 22.16
C TYR A 653 16.28 2.76 22.53
N SER A 654 15.70 2.52 23.71
CA SER A 654 14.57 3.28 24.21
C SER A 654 14.92 4.11 25.46
N PHE A 655 14.15 5.16 25.71
CA PHE A 655 14.17 5.92 26.96
C PHE A 655 12.79 6.50 27.27
N THR A 656 12.47 6.65 28.56
CA THR A 656 11.25 7.32 29.01
C THR A 656 11.50 8.83 29.11
N ASP A 657 10.62 9.62 28.50
CA ASP A 657 10.50 11.05 28.72
C ASP A 657 9.32 11.28 29.68
N GLU A 658 9.66 11.45 30.95
CA GLU A 658 8.69 11.70 32.04
C GLU A 658 7.97 13.04 31.88
N GLY A 659 8.54 13.99 31.13
CA GLY A 659 7.97 15.33 30.89
C GLY A 659 6.75 15.32 29.97
N VAL A 660 6.64 14.31 29.09
CA VAL A 660 5.46 14.09 28.22
C VAL A 660 4.80 12.71 28.42
N GLY A 661 5.30 11.89 29.34
CA GLY A 661 4.74 10.57 29.68
C GLY A 661 4.88 9.53 28.55
N ARG A 662 5.98 9.56 27.79
CA ARG A 662 6.19 8.68 26.62
C ARG A 662 7.48 7.89 26.69
N ILE A 663 7.53 6.76 25.97
CA ILE A 663 8.75 6.03 25.68
C ILE A 663 9.14 6.33 24.24
N TRP A 664 10.33 6.86 24.04
CA TRP A 664 10.94 7.08 22.73
C TRP A 664 11.84 5.91 22.38
N THR A 665 11.83 5.46 21.12
CA THR A 665 12.78 4.46 20.59
C THR A 665 13.56 5.08 19.44
N VAL A 666 14.88 5.16 19.59
CA VAL A 666 15.80 5.76 18.62
C VAL A 666 16.39 4.67 17.74
N HIS A 667 16.36 4.87 16.42
CA HIS A 667 17.00 4.01 15.41
C HIS A 667 18.17 4.77 14.76
N PRO A 668 19.41 4.64 15.28
CA PRO A 668 20.54 5.45 14.82
C PRO A 668 21.18 4.88 13.55
N PHE A 669 21.55 5.77 12.64
CA PHE A 669 22.22 5.45 11.36
C PHE A 669 23.37 6.43 11.10
N ALA A 670 24.37 5.98 10.35
CA ALA A 670 25.48 6.80 9.84
C ALA A 670 25.69 6.53 8.34
N PHE A 671 26.06 7.57 7.60
CA PHE A 671 26.24 7.55 6.14
C PHE A 671 27.62 8.09 5.75
N HIS A 672 28.13 7.62 4.61
CA HIS A 672 29.31 8.17 3.94
C HIS A 672 28.88 9.04 2.76
N LEU A 673 29.53 10.19 2.57
CA LEU A 673 29.40 11.02 1.38
C LEU A 673 30.38 10.55 0.29
N LYS A 674 29.86 10.21 -0.89
CA LYS A 674 30.61 9.56 -1.98
C LYS A 674 31.73 10.43 -2.53
N ASP A 675 31.44 11.70 -2.79
CA ASP A 675 32.42 12.70 -3.21
C ASP A 675 32.58 13.76 -2.12
N GLY A 676 33.54 13.53 -1.21
CA GLY A 676 33.86 14.41 -0.06
C GLY A 676 34.40 15.81 -0.39
N ARG A 677 34.12 16.31 -1.60
CA ARG A 677 34.48 17.64 -2.13
C ARG A 677 33.29 18.43 -2.67
N ASP A 678 32.16 17.80 -2.99
CA ASP A 678 30.98 18.51 -3.50
C ASP A 678 29.95 18.79 -2.39
N GLU A 679 30.35 19.63 -1.43
CA GLU A 679 29.47 20.12 -0.37
C GLU A 679 28.34 21.03 -0.91
N SER A 680 28.35 21.37 -2.21
CA SER A 680 27.30 22.19 -2.85
C SER A 680 25.98 21.45 -3.09
N CYS A 681 26.00 20.10 -3.01
CA CYS A 681 24.79 19.29 -3.07
C CYS A 681 23.98 19.26 -1.75
N ILE A 682 24.51 19.83 -0.66
CA ILE A 682 23.80 19.91 0.63
C ILE A 682 22.95 21.19 0.65
N GLN A 683 21.66 21.06 0.34
CA GLN A 683 20.69 22.15 0.38
C GLN A 683 19.76 21.95 1.57
N LEU A 684 19.93 22.77 2.61
CA LEU A 684 19.11 22.70 3.81
C LEU A 684 17.66 23.12 3.54
N ASP A 685 16.75 22.48 4.24
CA ASP A 685 15.35 22.88 4.35
C ASP A 685 15.17 24.05 5.36
N TRP A 686 13.93 24.28 5.82
CA TRP A 686 13.59 25.35 6.76
C TRP A 686 13.69 24.95 8.24
N GLU A 687 13.81 23.65 8.59
CA GLU A 687 13.95 23.19 9.98
C GLU A 687 15.39 23.40 10.51
N ASN A 688 16.37 23.58 9.63
CA ASN A 688 17.80 23.70 9.93
C ASN A 688 18.36 25.13 9.71
N GLU A 689 18.97 25.75 10.73
CA GLU A 689 19.58 27.10 10.63
C GLU A 689 20.95 27.14 9.92
N GLY A 690 21.61 25.98 9.78
CA GLY A 690 22.96 25.83 9.22
C GLY A 690 23.55 24.46 9.58
N TRP A 691 24.67 24.08 8.96
CA TRP A 691 25.37 22.81 9.23
C TRP A 691 26.86 23.02 9.48
N THR A 692 27.49 22.11 10.24
CA THR A 692 28.94 22.08 10.51
C THR A 692 29.45 20.65 10.65
N TRP A 693 30.70 20.40 10.25
CA TRP A 693 31.40 19.13 10.52
C TRP A 693 32.04 19.14 11.91
N HIS A 694 31.96 18.02 12.62
CA HIS A 694 32.59 17.78 13.93
C HIS A 694 33.36 16.47 13.90
N ASP A 695 34.40 16.34 14.74
CA ASP A 695 35.02 15.03 14.99
C ASP A 695 34.09 14.19 15.88
N PRO A 696 33.83 12.91 15.57
CA PRO A 696 33.01 12.04 16.40
C PRO A 696 33.45 11.95 17.87
N LEU A 697 34.74 12.14 18.16
CA LEU A 697 35.30 12.07 19.50
C LEU A 697 35.08 13.35 20.33
N ASP A 698 34.81 14.48 19.67
CA ASP A 698 34.52 15.77 20.33
C ASP A 698 33.04 15.90 20.76
N VAL A 699 32.16 14.99 20.33
CA VAL A 699 30.71 15.03 20.60
C VAL A 699 30.37 14.49 21.99
N THR A 700 29.83 15.36 22.85
CA THR A 700 29.39 15.01 24.21
C THR A 700 27.91 15.29 24.45
N ASP A 701 27.35 14.67 25.49
CA ASP A 701 25.96 14.90 25.97
C ASP A 701 25.88 16.03 27.02
N ASP A 702 26.94 16.83 27.21
CA ASP A 702 26.98 17.94 28.17
C ASP A 702 26.69 19.31 27.53
N GLU A 703 26.30 20.30 28.35
CA GLU A 703 25.86 21.60 27.84
C GLU A 703 26.94 22.42 27.14
N SER A 704 28.23 22.12 27.34
CA SER A 704 29.33 22.89 26.72
C SER A 704 29.52 22.58 25.23
N PHE A 705 29.12 21.39 24.76
CA PHE A 705 29.01 21.08 23.33
C PHE A 705 27.78 21.74 22.68
N GLY A 706 26.77 22.13 23.47
CA GLY A 706 25.53 22.74 22.98
C GLY A 706 24.64 21.79 22.19
N GLY A 707 24.82 20.47 22.34
CA GLY A 707 24.06 19.45 21.61
C GLY A 707 22.61 19.27 22.04
N VAL A 708 21.83 18.54 21.24
CA VAL A 708 20.55 17.95 21.65
C VAL A 708 20.79 16.80 22.66
N PRO A 709 19.83 16.48 23.55
CA PRO A 709 19.99 15.37 24.50
C PRO A 709 20.19 14.02 23.82
N PHE A 710 21.05 13.17 24.41
CA PHE A 710 21.39 11.83 23.91
C PHE A 710 22.06 11.80 22.52
N LEU A 711 22.67 12.91 22.08
CA LEU A 711 23.45 12.98 20.84
C LEU A 711 24.67 12.06 20.90
N ALA A 712 25.46 12.11 21.96
CA ALA A 712 26.64 11.23 22.11
C ALA A 712 26.21 9.78 22.40
N LYS A 713 25.15 9.56 23.19
CA LYS A 713 24.52 8.23 23.34
C LYS A 713 24.05 7.63 22.01
N SER A 714 23.58 8.45 21.06
CA SER A 714 23.17 8.01 19.73
C SER A 714 24.38 7.73 18.84
N LEU A 715 25.36 8.64 18.81
CA LEU A 715 26.61 8.50 18.04
C LEU A 715 27.35 7.21 18.38
N ARG A 716 27.49 6.87 19.66
CA ARG A 716 28.15 5.63 20.12
C ARG A 716 27.53 4.37 19.54
N ARG A 717 26.24 4.36 19.19
CA ARG A 717 25.57 3.21 18.57
C ARG A 717 26.05 2.92 17.15
N VAL A 718 26.62 3.91 16.46
CA VAL A 718 27.18 3.78 15.11
C VAL A 718 28.70 3.90 15.10
N TRP A 719 29.28 4.66 16.03
CA TRP A 719 30.73 4.89 16.16
C TRP A 719 31.33 4.06 17.30
N PHE A 720 31.28 2.73 17.14
CA PHE A 720 31.70 1.77 18.18
C PHE A 720 33.16 1.93 18.65
N GLU A 721 34.01 2.60 17.86
CA GLU A 721 35.37 2.99 18.24
C GLU A 721 35.42 3.77 19.58
N MET A 722 34.35 4.52 19.93
CA MET A 722 34.26 5.26 21.20
C MET A 722 34.19 4.34 22.43
N ASP A 723 33.44 3.24 22.36
CA ASP A 723 33.19 2.33 23.50
C ASP A 723 34.10 1.09 23.47
N LEU A 724 34.62 0.70 22.30
CA LEU A 724 35.56 -0.44 22.13
C LEU A 724 37.04 -0.03 22.23
N GLY A 725 37.36 1.25 22.05
CA GLY A 725 38.74 1.74 21.94
C GLY A 725 39.37 1.48 20.56
N GLU A 726 40.53 2.09 20.33
CA GLU A 726 41.19 2.15 19.01
C GLU A 726 41.47 0.76 18.40
N GLU A 727 42.02 -0.18 19.19
CA GLU A 727 42.46 -1.47 18.66
C GLU A 727 41.31 -2.42 18.32
N ARG A 728 40.36 -2.65 19.24
CA ARG A 728 39.16 -3.45 18.96
C ARG A 728 38.28 -2.78 17.90
N GLY A 729 38.16 -1.45 17.95
CA GLY A 729 37.43 -0.66 16.95
C GLY A 729 38.04 -0.83 15.55
N ARG A 730 39.38 -0.81 15.44
CA ARG A 730 40.09 -1.12 14.18
C ARG A 730 39.78 -2.53 13.68
N ILE A 731 39.93 -3.55 14.52
CA ILE A 731 39.66 -4.95 14.15
C ILE A 731 38.20 -5.13 13.68
N LEU A 732 37.23 -4.56 14.39
CA LEU A 732 35.83 -4.62 14.00
C LEU A 732 35.57 -3.88 12.68
N ARG A 733 36.12 -2.69 12.50
CA ARG A 733 35.96 -1.90 11.26
C ARG A 733 36.57 -2.61 10.04
N GLU A 734 37.80 -3.12 10.15
CA GLU A 734 38.47 -3.86 9.09
C GLU A 734 37.72 -5.17 8.78
N GLY A 735 37.26 -5.89 9.81
CA GLY A 735 36.45 -7.09 9.66
C GLY A 735 35.09 -6.85 8.98
N LEU A 736 34.40 -5.75 9.31
CA LEU A 736 33.12 -5.38 8.67
C LEU A 736 33.31 -5.04 7.19
N LEU A 737 34.36 -4.30 6.82
CA LEU A 737 34.71 -4.04 5.42
C LEU A 737 34.94 -5.36 4.66
N VAL A 738 35.75 -6.27 5.21
CA VAL A 738 36.02 -7.60 4.61
C VAL A 738 34.77 -8.49 4.52
N LEU A 739 33.78 -8.32 5.38
CA LEU A 739 32.51 -9.04 5.32
C LEU A 739 31.53 -8.46 4.28
N ARG A 740 31.50 -7.13 4.15
CA ARG A 740 30.60 -6.41 3.25
C ARG A 740 31.08 -6.49 1.79
N ASP A 741 32.38 -6.28 1.59
CA ASP A 741 32.98 -6.08 0.27
C ASP A 741 33.38 -7.43 -0.40
N ASP A 742 33.19 -8.57 0.27
CA ASP A 742 33.43 -9.91 -0.30
C ASP A 742 32.15 -10.51 -0.92
N HIS A 743 32.04 -10.31 -2.23
CA HIS A 743 31.01 -10.91 -3.08
C HIS A 743 31.35 -12.34 -3.57
N SER A 744 32.54 -12.85 -3.26
CA SER A 744 33.04 -14.16 -3.73
C SER A 744 32.81 -15.31 -2.73
N SER A 745 32.69 -14.98 -1.44
CA SER A 745 32.41 -15.93 -0.36
C SER A 745 30.90 -16.13 -0.17
N GLY A 746 30.47 -17.38 0.01
CA GLY A 746 29.09 -17.71 0.42
C GLY A 746 28.85 -17.49 1.92
N ALA A 747 27.58 -17.62 2.34
CA ALA A 747 27.14 -17.42 3.72
C ALA A 747 27.94 -18.24 4.75
N ARG A 748 28.27 -19.51 4.41
CA ARG A 748 29.06 -20.42 5.25
C ARG A 748 30.45 -19.85 5.54
N GLN A 749 31.13 -19.34 4.51
CA GLN A 749 32.47 -18.76 4.59
C GLN A 749 32.46 -17.40 5.30
N LEU A 750 31.50 -16.52 4.99
CA LEU A 750 31.40 -15.18 5.60
C LEU A 750 31.09 -15.24 7.10
N ALA A 751 30.17 -16.10 7.53
CA ALA A 751 29.92 -16.30 8.96
C ALA A 751 31.14 -16.90 9.69
N GLY A 752 31.97 -17.69 9.00
CA GLY A 752 33.27 -18.15 9.52
C GLY A 752 34.31 -17.02 9.67
N ARG A 753 34.32 -16.03 8.78
CA ARG A 753 35.14 -14.81 8.94
C ARG A 753 34.65 -13.94 10.09
N ALA A 754 33.33 -13.76 10.22
CA ALA A 754 32.74 -13.02 11.33
C ALA A 754 33.06 -13.65 12.68
N LEU A 755 33.04 -14.99 12.78
CA LEU A 755 33.48 -15.71 13.98
C LEU A 755 34.95 -15.40 14.34
N ARG A 756 35.86 -15.35 13.35
CA ARG A 756 37.27 -15.01 13.61
C ARG A 756 37.43 -13.56 14.08
N VAL A 757 36.79 -12.59 13.43
CA VAL A 757 36.81 -11.19 13.88
C VAL A 757 36.26 -11.06 15.31
N PHE A 758 35.24 -11.85 15.68
CA PHE A 758 34.76 -11.93 17.05
C PHE A 758 35.79 -12.55 18.01
N GLN A 759 36.46 -13.65 17.65
CA GLN A 759 37.55 -14.24 18.44
C GLN A 759 38.66 -13.21 18.72
N ASP A 760 39.10 -12.48 17.68
CA ASP A 760 40.18 -11.50 17.77
C ASP A 760 39.84 -10.34 18.72
N ILE A 761 38.59 -9.86 18.71
CA ILE A 761 38.10 -8.81 19.62
C ILE A 761 38.01 -9.32 21.07
N VAL A 762 37.48 -10.54 21.25
CA VAL A 762 37.33 -11.21 22.55
C VAL A 762 38.69 -11.46 23.22
N ALA A 763 39.70 -11.85 22.45
CA ALA A 763 41.04 -12.18 22.93
C ALA A 763 41.80 -11.00 23.58
N LEU A 764 41.46 -9.75 23.22
CA LEU A 764 42.10 -8.54 23.77
C LEU A 764 41.63 -8.18 25.19
N GLY A 765 40.89 -9.06 25.89
CA GLY A 765 40.22 -8.73 27.16
C GLY A 765 41.08 -8.62 28.42
N HIS A 766 42.36 -9.01 28.39
CA HIS A 766 43.05 -9.37 29.64
C HIS A 766 43.24 -8.20 30.61
N GLY A 767 42.71 -8.34 31.82
CA GLY A 767 42.79 -7.35 32.89
C GLY A 767 41.64 -6.35 32.95
N GLU A 768 40.66 -6.44 32.04
CA GLU A 768 39.42 -5.65 32.11
C GLU A 768 38.45 -6.19 33.18
N ASP A 769 37.54 -5.31 33.63
CA ASP A 769 36.31 -5.71 34.34
C ASP A 769 35.48 -6.63 33.42
N ILE A 770 35.04 -7.77 33.96
CA ILE A 770 34.39 -8.81 33.17
C ILE A 770 33.04 -8.37 32.58
N ASN A 771 32.33 -7.45 33.23
CA ASN A 771 31.05 -6.91 32.77
C ASN A 771 31.25 -5.89 31.63
N VAL A 772 32.25 -5.01 31.77
CA VAL A 772 32.64 -4.05 30.72
C VAL A 772 33.12 -4.78 29.47
N TRP A 773 34.03 -5.74 29.64
CA TRP A 773 34.52 -6.57 28.53
C TRP A 773 33.37 -7.38 27.88
N TRP A 774 32.52 -8.02 28.67
CA TRP A 774 31.41 -8.83 28.14
C TRP A 774 30.37 -7.97 27.40
N ARG A 775 30.00 -6.80 27.94
CA ARG A 775 29.17 -5.82 27.24
C ARG A 775 29.80 -5.41 25.90
N ASN A 776 31.09 -5.13 25.89
CA ASN A 776 31.82 -4.72 24.69
C ASN A 776 31.90 -5.86 23.65
N ALA A 777 32.08 -7.12 24.08
CA ALA A 777 32.01 -8.30 23.22
C ALA A 777 30.61 -8.49 22.60
N ARG A 778 29.55 -8.39 23.42
CA ARG A 778 28.15 -8.44 22.94
C ARG A 778 27.82 -7.32 21.95
N PHE A 779 28.39 -6.13 22.14
CA PHE A 779 28.23 -4.98 21.25
C PHE A 779 28.95 -5.17 19.90
N ALA A 780 30.19 -5.65 19.91
CA ALA A 780 30.91 -6.00 18.68
C ALA A 780 30.22 -7.12 17.88
N ALA A 781 29.75 -8.15 18.59
CA ALA A 781 28.94 -9.24 18.03
C ALA A 781 27.65 -8.74 17.36
N TRP A 782 26.96 -7.77 17.96
CA TRP A 782 25.77 -7.16 17.36
C TRP A 782 26.10 -6.45 16.03
N HIS A 783 27.21 -5.69 16.00
CA HIS A 783 27.66 -5.03 14.77
C HIS A 783 28.06 -6.02 13.68
N LEU A 784 28.76 -7.11 14.01
CA LEU A 784 29.18 -8.13 13.02
C LEU A 784 28.01 -8.71 12.23
N TRP A 785 26.89 -9.01 12.87
CA TRP A 785 25.71 -9.52 12.16
C TRP A 785 24.99 -8.41 11.40
N LYS A 786 24.75 -7.25 12.00
CA LYS A 786 23.87 -6.23 11.41
C LYS A 786 24.54 -5.29 10.41
N ASN A 787 25.87 -5.18 10.43
CA ASN A 787 26.66 -4.27 9.58
C ASN A 787 27.66 -5.02 8.66
N GLY A 788 27.67 -6.36 8.66
CA GLY A 788 28.48 -7.17 7.75
C GLY A 788 27.90 -7.17 6.33
N ARG A 789 27.21 -8.25 5.93
CA ARG A 789 26.47 -8.34 4.67
C ARG A 789 25.05 -8.86 4.91
N GLU A 790 24.03 -8.06 4.57
CA GLU A 790 22.65 -8.26 5.03
C GLU A 790 22.02 -9.58 4.56
N SER A 791 22.19 -9.96 3.28
CA SER A 791 21.72 -11.24 2.74
C SER A 791 22.38 -12.47 3.36
N MET A 792 23.54 -12.28 4.01
CA MET A 792 24.27 -13.32 4.74
C MET A 792 24.00 -13.24 6.26
N GLY A 793 23.14 -12.31 6.67
CA GLY A 793 22.91 -11.91 8.07
C GLY A 793 22.40 -13.03 8.96
N ALA A 794 21.55 -13.94 8.47
CA ALA A 794 21.08 -15.09 9.26
C ALA A 794 22.24 -16.02 9.66
N ALA A 795 23.13 -16.34 8.71
CA ALA A 795 24.28 -17.20 8.96
C ALA A 795 25.27 -16.55 9.95
N ILE A 796 25.56 -15.26 9.79
CA ILE A 796 26.42 -14.52 10.72
C ILE A 796 25.76 -14.48 12.12
N LEU A 797 24.47 -14.15 12.19
CA LEU A 797 23.71 -14.05 13.46
C LEU A 797 23.68 -15.37 14.22
N ASN A 798 23.36 -16.49 13.56
CA ASN A 798 23.34 -17.83 14.18
C ASN A 798 24.72 -18.22 14.73
N VAL A 799 25.79 -18.05 13.93
CA VAL A 799 27.16 -18.37 14.34
C VAL A 799 27.63 -17.51 15.51
N ILE A 800 27.32 -16.21 15.47
CA ILE A 800 27.69 -15.26 16.53
C ILE A 800 26.89 -15.51 17.82
N ILE A 801 25.59 -15.83 17.74
CA ILE A 801 24.79 -16.25 18.92
C ILE A 801 25.37 -17.52 19.55
N ARG A 802 25.79 -18.49 18.75
CA ARG A 802 26.41 -19.72 19.25
C ARG A 802 27.75 -19.44 19.93
N ALA A 803 28.57 -18.56 19.34
CA ALA A 803 29.83 -18.10 19.92
C ALA A 803 29.62 -17.34 21.25
N LEU A 804 28.67 -16.39 21.30
CA LEU A 804 28.30 -15.68 22.52
C LEU A 804 27.82 -16.64 23.62
N THR A 805 27.01 -17.64 23.28
CA THR A 805 26.55 -18.67 24.25
C THR A 805 27.70 -19.51 24.80
N ILE A 806 28.76 -19.74 24.01
CA ILE A 806 30.00 -20.37 24.49
C ILE A 806 30.73 -19.43 25.47
N VAL A 807 30.97 -18.16 25.09
CA VAL A 807 31.66 -17.18 25.94
C VAL A 807 30.96 -17.00 27.28
N GLU A 808 29.64 -16.81 27.27
CA GLU A 808 28.81 -16.66 28.47
C GLU A 808 28.93 -17.84 29.43
N ARG A 809 28.97 -19.07 28.90
CA ARG A 809 29.13 -20.28 29.70
C ARG A 809 30.50 -20.34 30.39
N GLU A 810 31.57 -20.00 29.68
CA GLU A 810 32.92 -19.97 30.27
C GLU A 810 33.01 -18.89 31.37
N VAL A 811 32.45 -17.70 31.12
CA VAL A 811 32.36 -16.59 32.10
C VAL A 811 31.64 -17.04 33.37
N GLN A 812 30.47 -17.67 33.24
CA GLN A 812 29.68 -18.18 34.38
C GLN A 812 30.40 -19.29 35.17
N GLN A 813 31.27 -20.06 34.54
CA GLN A 813 32.05 -21.12 35.21
C GLN A 813 33.31 -20.59 35.91
N PHE A 814 33.86 -19.47 35.46
CA PHE A 814 35.15 -18.97 35.95
C PHE A 814 35.03 -18.12 37.23
N GLY A 815 33.94 -17.35 37.38
CA GLY A 815 33.57 -16.72 38.66
C GLY A 815 34.54 -15.65 39.21
N SER A 816 35.29 -14.98 38.32
CA SER A 816 36.21 -13.88 38.65
C SER A 816 35.67 -12.56 38.06
N ASP A 817 35.77 -11.46 38.81
CA ASP A 817 35.29 -10.13 38.35
C ASP A 817 36.20 -9.49 37.28
N VAL A 818 37.38 -10.08 37.03
CA VAL A 818 38.40 -9.59 36.10
C VAL A 818 38.70 -10.65 35.03
N VAL A 819 38.92 -10.21 33.80
CA VAL A 819 39.21 -11.10 32.66
C VAL A 819 40.64 -11.66 32.75
N GLU A 820 40.76 -12.83 33.36
CA GLU A 820 42.03 -13.55 33.49
C GLU A 820 42.46 -14.23 32.18
N ALA A 821 43.77 -14.36 31.97
CA ALA A 821 44.32 -14.99 30.77
C ALA A 821 43.85 -16.45 30.60
N ALA A 822 43.62 -17.18 31.71
CA ALA A 822 43.13 -18.56 31.67
C ALA A 822 41.70 -18.67 31.10
N LEU A 823 40.82 -17.73 31.44
CA LEU A 823 39.47 -17.62 30.89
C LEU A 823 39.51 -17.40 29.37
N LEU A 824 40.33 -16.44 28.91
CA LEU A 824 40.52 -16.17 27.48
C LEU A 824 41.06 -17.38 26.70
N HIS A 825 42.00 -18.14 27.28
CA HIS A 825 42.50 -19.38 26.65
C HIS A 825 41.44 -20.48 26.59
N SER A 826 40.55 -20.60 27.59
CA SER A 826 39.42 -21.55 27.53
C SER A 826 38.43 -21.16 26.45
N ILE A 827 38.05 -19.88 26.39
CA ILE A 827 37.13 -19.33 25.38
C ILE A 827 37.69 -19.54 23.97
N ALA A 828 38.94 -19.15 23.71
CA ALA A 828 39.56 -19.32 22.39
C ALA A 828 39.49 -20.78 21.93
N ARG A 829 39.90 -21.71 22.80
CA ARG A 829 39.83 -23.16 22.54
C ARG A 829 38.39 -23.64 22.28
N GLN A 830 37.39 -23.16 23.01
CA GLN A 830 35.99 -23.56 22.79
C GLN A 830 35.43 -23.01 21.47
N LEU A 831 35.83 -21.79 21.08
CA LEU A 831 35.42 -21.19 19.80
C LEU A 831 36.13 -21.86 18.60
N ASP A 832 37.40 -22.24 18.74
CA ASP A 832 38.12 -23.02 17.73
C ASP A 832 37.49 -24.42 17.56
N GLN A 833 37.18 -25.11 18.65
CA GLN A 833 36.46 -26.40 18.59
C GLN A 833 35.07 -26.29 17.93
N TYR A 834 34.36 -25.18 18.12
CA TYR A 834 33.11 -24.91 17.39
C TYR A 834 33.36 -24.69 15.89
N SER A 835 34.41 -23.93 15.54
CA SER A 835 34.81 -23.69 14.14
C SER A 835 35.21 -24.98 13.41
N GLU A 836 35.98 -25.85 14.06
CA GLU A 836 36.36 -27.18 13.56
C GLU A 836 35.13 -28.10 13.38
N ALA A 837 34.25 -28.18 14.38
CA ALA A 837 33.04 -28.99 14.30
C ALA A 837 32.11 -28.51 13.17
N ARG A 838 31.97 -27.20 12.99
CA ARG A 838 31.22 -26.58 11.90
C ARG A 838 31.82 -26.90 10.53
N ALA A 839 33.15 -26.93 10.40
CA ALA A 839 33.82 -27.32 9.16
C ALA A 839 33.52 -28.79 8.77
N ALA A 840 33.45 -29.70 9.77
CA ALA A 840 33.26 -31.14 9.55
C ALA A 840 31.85 -31.58 9.10
N THR A 841 30.85 -30.69 9.08
CA THR A 841 29.42 -31.04 8.82
C THR A 841 29.13 -31.67 7.45
N ILE A 842 30.00 -31.47 6.46
CA ILE A 842 29.80 -31.90 5.06
C ILE A 842 29.49 -33.41 4.96
N GLY A 843 30.15 -34.24 5.76
CA GLY A 843 29.92 -35.69 5.78
C GLY A 843 28.53 -36.12 6.28
N SER A 844 27.82 -35.27 7.03
CA SER A 844 26.42 -35.49 7.42
C SER A 844 25.46 -35.10 6.30
N PHE A 845 25.72 -33.99 5.59
CA PHE A 845 24.94 -33.57 4.43
C PHE A 845 25.00 -34.62 3.32
N ALA A 846 26.19 -35.11 2.96
CA ALA A 846 26.36 -36.12 1.91
C ALA A 846 25.59 -37.42 2.20
N LYS A 847 25.65 -37.93 3.44
CA LYS A 847 24.90 -39.13 3.87
C LYS A 847 23.39 -38.94 3.86
N SER A 848 22.94 -37.76 4.29
CA SER A 848 21.52 -37.42 4.32
C SER A 848 20.97 -37.27 2.90
N LEU A 849 21.72 -36.60 2.01
CA LEU A 849 21.41 -36.50 0.58
C LEU A 849 21.42 -37.88 -0.08
N GLN A 850 22.41 -38.75 0.20
CA GLN A 850 22.45 -40.13 -0.30
C GLN A 850 21.16 -40.90 0.04
N SER A 851 20.67 -40.82 1.28
CA SER A 851 19.40 -41.42 1.71
C SER A 851 18.20 -40.88 0.91
N VAL A 852 18.20 -39.59 0.56
CA VAL A 852 17.16 -39.01 -0.31
C VAL A 852 17.28 -39.52 -1.75
N LEU A 853 18.49 -39.57 -2.31
CA LEU A 853 18.73 -40.12 -3.66
C LEU A 853 18.27 -41.58 -3.74
N GLU A 854 18.64 -42.42 -2.76
CA GLU A 854 18.29 -43.84 -2.71
C GLU A 854 16.77 -44.06 -2.63
N ARG A 855 16.03 -43.24 -1.87
CA ARG A 855 14.55 -43.25 -1.82
C ARG A 855 13.89 -42.75 -3.11
N ALA A 856 14.56 -41.88 -3.87
CA ALA A 856 14.04 -41.33 -5.12
C ALA A 856 14.31 -42.21 -6.36
N ARG A 857 15.11 -43.28 -6.24
CA ARG A 857 15.45 -44.16 -7.37
C ARG A 857 14.21 -44.92 -7.89
N PRO A 858 13.92 -44.88 -9.20
CA PRO A 858 12.93 -45.77 -9.82
C PRO A 858 13.36 -47.25 -9.74
N ASP A 859 14.66 -47.52 -9.90
CA ASP A 859 15.29 -48.83 -9.77
C ASP A 859 16.80 -48.72 -9.46
N THR A 860 17.44 -49.85 -9.17
CA THR A 860 18.85 -49.94 -8.74
C THR A 860 19.89 -49.79 -9.87
N LYS A 861 19.47 -49.62 -11.12
CA LYS A 861 20.35 -49.44 -12.31
C LYS A 861 20.14 -48.10 -13.00
N SER A 862 18.91 -47.57 -13.03
CA SER A 862 18.61 -46.25 -13.60
C SER A 862 19.31 -45.11 -12.84
N PRO A 863 19.77 -44.05 -13.54
CA PRO A 863 20.34 -42.86 -12.92
C PRO A 863 19.25 -42.00 -12.25
N VAL A 864 19.60 -41.36 -11.12
CA VAL A 864 18.76 -40.31 -10.53
C VAL A 864 19.03 -39.00 -11.27
N LYS A 865 17.97 -38.36 -11.77
CA LYS A 865 18.07 -37.10 -12.50
C LYS A 865 17.82 -35.95 -11.55
N ILE A 866 18.82 -35.06 -11.46
CA ILE A 866 18.82 -33.93 -10.53
C ILE A 866 18.91 -32.63 -11.34
N LEU A 867 17.93 -31.74 -11.18
CA LEU A 867 18.01 -30.37 -11.65
C LEU A 867 18.57 -29.48 -10.53
N THR A 868 19.53 -28.61 -10.85
CA THR A 868 20.03 -27.59 -9.92
C THR A 868 20.52 -26.34 -10.65
N LEU A 869 20.75 -25.26 -9.90
CA LEU A 869 21.34 -23.99 -10.35
C LEU A 869 22.19 -23.29 -9.27
N SER A 870 22.26 -23.86 -8.07
CA SER A 870 22.83 -23.21 -6.89
C SER A 870 24.30 -23.60 -6.74
N SER A 871 25.22 -22.64 -6.86
CA SER A 871 26.65 -22.85 -6.63
C SER A 871 27.02 -22.88 -5.13
N SER A 872 26.15 -23.45 -4.31
CA SER A 872 26.38 -23.70 -2.89
C SER A 872 27.54 -24.68 -2.72
N SER A 873 28.54 -24.33 -1.91
CA SER A 873 29.63 -25.25 -1.55
C SER A 873 29.09 -26.53 -0.93
N THR A 874 28.07 -26.42 -0.07
CA THR A 874 27.43 -27.56 0.62
C THR A 874 26.76 -28.52 -0.38
N ILE A 875 26.23 -28.03 -1.52
CA ILE A 875 25.74 -28.87 -2.62
C ILE A 875 26.90 -29.49 -3.40
N PHE A 876 27.85 -28.66 -3.85
CA PHE A 876 28.99 -29.13 -4.63
C PHE A 876 29.77 -30.23 -3.90
N GLU A 877 30.08 -30.03 -2.62
CA GLU A 877 30.87 -30.94 -1.78
C GLU A 877 30.08 -32.22 -1.46
N SER A 878 28.76 -32.13 -1.23
CA SER A 878 27.92 -33.31 -1.02
C SER A 878 27.76 -34.14 -2.28
N LEU A 879 27.54 -33.50 -3.44
CA LEU A 879 27.50 -34.19 -4.74
C LEU A 879 28.87 -34.79 -5.09
N GLN A 880 29.96 -34.06 -4.86
CA GLN A 880 31.32 -34.55 -5.05
C GLN A 880 31.58 -35.81 -4.21
N MET A 881 31.22 -35.80 -2.92
CA MET A 881 31.37 -36.97 -2.04
C MET A 881 30.52 -38.15 -2.54
N ILE A 882 29.27 -37.92 -2.96
CA ILE A 882 28.42 -38.98 -3.53
C ILE A 882 29.05 -39.57 -4.80
N VAL A 883 29.60 -38.74 -5.69
CA VAL A 883 30.27 -39.16 -6.94
C VAL A 883 31.60 -39.88 -6.68
N GLN A 884 32.36 -39.47 -5.66
CA GLN A 884 33.67 -40.04 -5.35
C GLN A 884 33.59 -41.29 -4.46
N GLU A 885 32.57 -41.44 -3.61
CA GLU A 885 32.47 -42.52 -2.63
C GLU A 885 31.40 -43.58 -2.99
N THR A 886 30.24 -43.21 -3.56
CA THR A 886 29.12 -44.14 -3.83
C THR A 886 29.14 -44.72 -5.25
N ASP A 887 28.30 -45.73 -5.50
CA ASP A 887 28.00 -46.28 -6.83
C ASP A 887 26.60 -45.87 -7.34
N ILE A 888 26.07 -44.73 -6.89
CA ILE A 888 24.78 -44.20 -7.37
C ILE A 888 24.98 -43.51 -8.73
N PRO A 889 24.31 -43.95 -9.80
CA PRO A 889 24.38 -43.27 -11.09
C PRO A 889 23.52 -41.99 -11.11
N LEU A 890 24.02 -40.91 -11.74
CA LEU A 890 23.41 -39.57 -11.74
C LEU A 890 23.31 -38.95 -13.14
N ASP A 891 22.21 -38.25 -13.42
CA ASP A 891 22.04 -37.31 -14.55
C ASP A 891 21.89 -35.89 -13.95
N LEU A 892 22.98 -35.13 -13.93
CA LEU A 892 23.03 -33.79 -13.33
C LEU A 892 22.73 -32.73 -14.39
N ARG A 893 21.56 -32.09 -14.29
CA ARG A 893 21.15 -31.00 -15.15
C ARG A 893 21.33 -29.69 -14.40
N VAL A 894 22.15 -28.81 -14.94
CA VAL A 894 22.58 -27.59 -14.25
C VAL A 894 22.19 -26.38 -15.09
N LEU A 895 21.40 -25.46 -14.54
CA LEU A 895 21.16 -24.17 -15.19
C LEU A 895 22.42 -23.30 -15.07
N GLU A 896 22.71 -22.48 -16.09
CA GLU A 896 23.94 -21.71 -16.17
C GLU A 896 24.14 -20.74 -14.99
N SER A 897 23.04 -20.18 -14.44
CA SER A 897 23.00 -19.28 -13.29
C SER A 897 23.66 -17.92 -13.58
N ARG A 898 23.01 -17.11 -14.44
CA ARG A 898 23.44 -15.75 -14.80
C ARG A 898 23.22 -14.75 -13.63
N PRO A 899 23.98 -13.62 -13.57
CA PRO A 899 24.97 -13.16 -14.54
C PRO A 899 26.36 -13.80 -14.41
N LEU A 900 26.69 -14.44 -13.29
CA LEU A 900 28.05 -14.92 -13.00
C LEU A 900 28.39 -16.32 -13.53
N PHE A 901 27.43 -17.03 -14.15
CA PHE A 901 27.58 -18.38 -14.69
C PHE A 901 27.99 -19.44 -13.65
N GLU A 902 27.50 -19.28 -12.42
CA GLU A 902 27.95 -20.05 -11.26
C GLU A 902 27.60 -21.54 -11.38
N GLY A 903 26.43 -21.85 -11.94
CA GLY A 903 26.00 -23.22 -12.20
C GLY A 903 26.86 -23.89 -13.26
N ALA A 904 27.26 -23.16 -14.31
CA ALA A 904 28.24 -23.66 -15.28
C ALA A 904 29.62 -23.92 -14.64
N GLN A 905 30.06 -23.09 -13.69
CA GLN A 905 31.29 -23.34 -12.92
C GLN A 905 31.17 -24.62 -12.06
N MET A 906 30.05 -24.79 -11.34
CA MET A 906 29.79 -25.99 -10.55
C MET A 906 29.76 -27.26 -11.42
N ALA A 907 29.06 -27.22 -12.56
CA ALA A 907 28.98 -28.32 -13.52
C ALA A 907 30.37 -28.72 -14.04
N SER A 908 31.21 -27.74 -14.40
CA SER A 908 32.60 -27.97 -14.83
C SER A 908 33.44 -28.67 -13.74
N ARG A 909 33.33 -28.22 -12.49
CA ARG A 909 34.04 -28.83 -11.35
C ARG A 909 33.57 -30.28 -11.10
N LEU A 910 32.27 -30.56 -11.12
CA LEU A 910 31.73 -31.92 -10.93
C LEU A 910 32.14 -32.85 -12.09
N ALA A 911 32.11 -32.36 -13.33
CA ALA A 911 32.56 -33.11 -14.50
C ALA A 911 34.07 -33.41 -14.48
N ALA A 912 34.89 -32.57 -13.84
CA ALA A 912 36.31 -32.84 -13.60
C ALA A 912 36.50 -33.92 -12.52
N CYS A 913 35.77 -33.85 -11.40
CA CYS A 913 35.82 -34.88 -10.35
C CYS A 913 35.46 -36.28 -10.87
N ALA A 914 34.48 -36.37 -11.79
CA ALA A 914 34.07 -37.62 -12.42
C ALA A 914 35.12 -38.25 -13.37
N GLN A 915 36.20 -37.53 -13.71
CA GLN A 915 37.26 -38.01 -14.61
C GLN A 915 38.47 -38.60 -13.88
N GLU A 916 38.55 -38.50 -12.55
CA GLU A 916 39.70 -39.03 -11.80
C GLU A 916 39.75 -40.58 -11.82
N PRO A 917 40.89 -41.19 -12.20
CA PRO A 917 40.90 -42.55 -12.73
C PRO A 917 41.00 -43.66 -11.67
N THR A 918 39.98 -43.83 -10.83
CA THR A 918 39.77 -45.11 -10.11
C THR A 918 39.00 -46.09 -10.99
N LYS A 919 39.44 -47.36 -11.03
CA LYS A 919 39.20 -48.28 -12.18
C LYS A 919 37.76 -48.78 -12.41
N ALA A 920 36.76 -48.32 -11.64
CA ALA A 920 35.40 -48.85 -11.70
C ALA A 920 34.33 -47.86 -12.22
N ARG A 921 34.52 -46.53 -12.09
CA ARG A 921 33.39 -45.56 -12.06
C ARG A 921 33.15 -44.70 -13.31
N ARG A 922 33.79 -45.04 -14.45
CA ARG A 922 33.78 -44.22 -15.69
C ARG A 922 32.42 -43.86 -16.30
N ASN A 923 31.33 -44.52 -15.91
CA ASN A 923 29.98 -44.32 -16.46
C ASN A 923 28.95 -43.85 -15.41
N ALA A 924 29.38 -43.40 -14.21
CA ALA A 924 28.48 -43.12 -13.11
C ALA A 924 27.73 -41.77 -13.20
N VAL A 925 28.29 -40.76 -13.90
CA VAL A 925 27.73 -39.39 -13.88
C VAL A 925 27.64 -38.83 -15.29
N CYS A 926 26.46 -38.32 -15.64
CA CYS A 926 26.28 -37.38 -16.75
C CYS A 926 26.10 -35.96 -16.19
N VAL A 927 26.62 -34.95 -16.88
CA VAL A 927 26.42 -33.53 -16.52
C VAL A 927 26.03 -32.77 -17.79
N THR A 928 24.90 -32.08 -17.76
CA THR A 928 24.41 -31.25 -18.88
C THR A 928 24.07 -29.85 -18.39
N VAL A 929 24.67 -28.84 -19.03
CA VAL A 929 24.38 -27.43 -18.74
C VAL A 929 23.28 -26.93 -19.68
N TYR A 930 22.32 -26.20 -19.12
CA TYR A 930 21.22 -25.56 -19.82
C TYR A 930 21.25 -24.05 -19.54
N SER A 931 20.72 -23.22 -20.46
CA SER A 931 20.48 -21.81 -20.14
C SER A 931 19.33 -21.66 -19.14
N ASP A 932 19.32 -20.56 -18.37
CA ASP A 932 18.30 -20.34 -17.33
C ASP A 932 16.88 -20.28 -17.93
N ALA A 933 16.75 -19.69 -19.12
CA ALA A 933 15.51 -19.66 -19.91
C ALA A 933 15.03 -21.06 -20.37
N SER A 934 15.91 -22.07 -20.34
CA SER A 934 15.58 -23.46 -20.69
C SER A 934 15.09 -24.29 -19.49
N ALA A 935 14.83 -23.67 -18.32
CA ALA A 935 14.44 -24.38 -17.10
C ALA A 935 13.30 -25.40 -17.30
N ALA A 936 12.27 -25.06 -18.07
CA ALA A 936 11.15 -25.97 -18.39
C ALA A 936 11.52 -27.18 -19.27
N ILE A 937 12.58 -27.06 -20.09
CA ILE A 937 13.11 -28.14 -20.91
C ILE A 937 14.06 -29.01 -20.07
N ALA A 938 14.96 -28.38 -19.30
CA ALA A 938 15.87 -29.07 -18.38
C ALA A 938 15.10 -29.93 -17.36
N SER A 939 13.96 -29.43 -16.89
CA SER A 939 13.06 -30.07 -15.92
C SER A 939 12.38 -31.37 -16.40
N GLN A 940 12.42 -31.71 -17.70
CA GLN A 940 11.59 -32.80 -18.25
C GLN A 940 12.01 -34.19 -17.76
N GLY A 941 11.10 -34.85 -17.04
CA GLY A 941 11.31 -36.19 -16.47
C GLY A 941 12.44 -36.24 -15.45
N VAL A 942 12.63 -35.18 -14.66
CA VAL A 942 13.58 -35.03 -13.55
C VAL A 942 12.98 -35.59 -12.26
N ASP A 943 13.79 -36.30 -11.46
CA ASP A 943 13.34 -36.96 -10.23
C ASP A 943 13.47 -36.02 -9.00
N ILE A 944 14.51 -35.18 -8.97
CA ILE A 944 14.81 -34.23 -7.88
C ILE A 944 15.15 -32.84 -8.43
N VAL A 945 14.59 -31.77 -7.85
CA VAL A 945 15.18 -30.42 -7.90
C VAL A 945 15.97 -30.21 -6.62
N LEU A 946 17.29 -30.03 -6.71
CA LEU A 946 18.18 -29.81 -5.57
C LEU A 946 18.54 -28.33 -5.49
N LEU A 947 17.99 -27.63 -4.49
CA LEU A 947 18.25 -26.22 -4.23
C LEU A 947 19.16 -26.03 -3.01
N GLY A 948 19.92 -24.94 -3.03
CA GLY A 948 20.52 -24.39 -1.82
C GLY A 948 19.53 -23.50 -1.09
N ALA A 949 20.03 -22.87 -0.04
CA ALA A 949 19.43 -21.67 0.54
C ALA A 949 20.56 -20.69 0.88
N ASP A 950 20.24 -19.40 0.76
CA ASP A 950 20.99 -18.29 1.33
C ASP A 950 20.29 -17.79 2.61
N LEU A 951 18.94 -17.74 2.60
CA LEU A 951 18.08 -17.58 3.77
C LEU A 951 16.93 -18.59 3.76
N ILE A 952 16.49 -19.03 4.94
CA ILE A 952 15.24 -19.78 5.14
C ILE A 952 14.39 -19.01 6.14
N SER A 953 13.15 -18.68 5.81
CA SER A 953 12.21 -18.01 6.70
C SER A 953 11.73 -18.92 7.84
N ARG A 954 11.09 -18.35 8.87
CA ARG A 954 10.43 -19.08 9.97
C ARG A 954 9.36 -20.06 9.46
N GLU A 955 8.70 -19.69 8.36
CA GLU A 955 7.65 -20.43 7.66
C GLU A 955 8.23 -21.57 6.79
N GLY A 956 9.53 -21.53 6.51
CA GLY A 956 10.25 -22.49 5.66
C GLY A 956 10.39 -22.06 4.19
N ASP A 957 9.85 -20.93 3.78
CA ASP A 957 10.08 -20.36 2.45
C ASP A 957 11.59 -20.03 2.30
N VAL A 958 12.17 -20.32 1.13
CA VAL A 958 13.62 -20.30 0.90
C VAL A 958 14.02 -19.20 -0.08
N SER A 959 14.93 -18.33 0.34
CA SER A 959 15.66 -17.44 -0.56
C SER A 959 16.89 -18.16 -1.10
N ASN A 960 17.00 -18.25 -2.43
CA ASN A 960 18.15 -18.80 -3.16
C ASN A 960 18.27 -18.02 -4.49
N LYS A 961 19.36 -18.24 -5.26
CA LYS A 961 19.64 -17.53 -6.51
C LYS A 961 18.43 -17.47 -7.46
N THR A 962 18.19 -16.30 -8.07
CA THR A 962 17.18 -16.08 -9.11
C THR A 962 17.27 -17.13 -10.23
N GLY A 963 16.12 -17.66 -10.65
CA GLY A 963 15.99 -18.87 -11.49
C GLY A 963 15.47 -20.08 -10.71
N SER A 964 15.51 -20.05 -9.38
CA SER A 964 15.03 -21.12 -8.49
C SER A 964 13.52 -21.32 -8.52
N LEU A 965 12.74 -20.25 -8.47
CA LEU A 965 11.28 -20.32 -8.51
C LEU A 965 10.79 -20.74 -9.92
N PRO A 966 11.31 -20.19 -11.04
CA PRO A 966 11.06 -20.73 -12.36
C PRO A 966 11.43 -22.21 -12.51
N ALA A 967 12.57 -22.67 -11.97
CA ALA A 967 12.99 -24.07 -12.03
C ALA A 967 12.05 -25.00 -11.23
N VAL A 968 11.67 -24.61 -10.02
CA VAL A 968 10.76 -25.40 -9.17
C VAL A 968 9.35 -25.45 -9.75
N LEU A 969 8.78 -24.32 -10.19
CA LEU A 969 7.47 -24.29 -10.85
C LEU A 969 7.48 -25.10 -12.14
N SER A 970 8.54 -24.98 -12.95
CA SER A 970 8.74 -25.78 -14.15
C SER A 970 8.73 -27.28 -13.86
N ALA A 971 9.55 -27.73 -12.91
CA ALA A 971 9.66 -29.14 -12.57
C ALA A 971 8.36 -29.70 -11.98
N ARG A 972 7.70 -28.97 -11.07
CA ARG A 972 6.38 -29.35 -10.52
C ARG A 972 5.32 -29.49 -11.62
N HIS A 973 5.42 -28.73 -12.71
CA HIS A 973 4.50 -28.80 -13.85
C HIS A 973 4.83 -29.94 -14.83
N VAL A 974 6.09 -30.05 -15.29
CA VAL A 974 6.48 -31.01 -16.36
C VAL A 974 6.88 -32.40 -15.86
N SER A 975 7.15 -32.56 -14.55
CA SER A 975 7.56 -33.81 -13.91
C SER A 975 6.69 -34.12 -12.68
N PRO A 976 5.44 -34.59 -12.87
CA PRO A 976 4.55 -34.94 -11.78
C PRO A 976 5.17 -35.99 -10.86
N GLY A 977 5.39 -35.63 -9.58
CA GLY A 977 6.07 -36.47 -8.59
C GLY A 977 7.50 -36.06 -8.23
N VAL A 978 8.09 -35.08 -8.93
CA VAL A 978 9.43 -34.54 -8.61
C VAL A 978 9.54 -34.11 -7.14
N GLN A 979 10.65 -34.47 -6.49
CA GLN A 979 10.96 -34.01 -5.14
C GLN A 979 11.75 -32.71 -5.19
N VAL A 980 11.31 -31.69 -4.45
CA VAL A 980 12.06 -30.44 -4.29
C VAL A 980 12.79 -30.51 -2.96
N VAL A 981 14.13 -30.60 -3.03
CA VAL A 981 15.01 -30.89 -1.90
C VAL A 981 15.89 -29.67 -1.64
N VAL A 982 15.87 -29.14 -0.43
CA VAL A 982 16.70 -27.99 -0.03
C VAL A 982 17.84 -28.48 0.86
N LEU A 983 19.08 -28.21 0.47
CA LEU A 983 20.30 -28.60 1.21
C LEU A 983 20.94 -27.34 1.84
N SER A 984 20.83 -27.19 3.16
CA SER A 984 21.35 -26.01 3.86
C SER A 984 21.61 -26.24 5.34
N GLU A 985 22.63 -25.56 5.86
CA GLU A 985 22.88 -25.38 7.29
C GLU A 985 21.67 -24.77 8.02
N ARG A 986 21.42 -25.23 9.25
CA ARG A 986 20.42 -24.61 10.17
C ARG A 986 20.72 -23.15 10.46
N GLU A 987 22.00 -22.77 10.36
CA GLU A 987 22.48 -21.40 10.54
C GLU A 987 21.85 -20.38 9.56
N LYS A 988 21.27 -20.82 8.44
CA LYS A 988 20.59 -19.91 7.48
C LYS A 988 19.11 -19.70 7.78
N ILE A 989 18.58 -20.37 8.81
CA ILE A 989 17.22 -20.13 9.29
C ILE A 989 17.20 -18.75 9.97
N LEU A 990 16.42 -17.84 9.39
CA LEU A 990 16.29 -16.46 9.80
C LEU A 990 15.34 -16.40 11.01
N PRO A 991 15.80 -15.94 12.19
CA PRO A 991 14.93 -15.79 13.35
C PRO A 991 13.91 -14.67 13.19
N LEU A 992 14.23 -13.62 12.44
CA LEU A 992 13.42 -12.40 12.30
C LEU A 992 12.58 -12.41 11.01
N ALA A 993 11.75 -11.38 10.82
CA ALA A 993 11.04 -11.16 9.56
C ALA A 993 12.01 -11.04 8.38
N ALA A 994 11.61 -11.59 7.22
CA ALA A 994 12.40 -11.53 5.99
C ALA A 994 12.63 -10.07 5.53
N PRO A 995 13.81 -9.75 4.95
CA PRO A 995 14.03 -8.44 4.34
C PRO A 995 13.04 -8.22 3.19
N GLY A 996 12.33 -7.08 3.22
CA GLY A 996 11.27 -6.76 2.25
C GLY A 996 11.77 -6.29 0.88
N HIS A 997 13.07 -6.07 0.73
CA HIS A 997 13.75 -5.72 -0.53
C HIS A 997 14.53 -6.91 -1.08
N ALA A 998 14.50 -7.08 -2.41
CA ALA A 998 15.40 -8.00 -3.08
C ALA A 998 16.80 -7.38 -3.23
N GLU A 999 17.86 -8.20 -3.15
CA GLU A 999 19.24 -7.74 -3.44
C GLU A 999 19.36 -7.46 -4.94
N GLU A 1000 19.37 -6.18 -5.31
CA GLU A 1000 19.78 -5.71 -6.63
C GLU A 1000 21.26 -5.30 -6.57
N ASN A 1001 22.12 -6.06 -7.27
CA ASN A 1001 23.55 -5.79 -7.38
C ASN A 1001 23.87 -4.86 -8.56
N ASP A 1002 25.15 -4.57 -8.81
CA ASP A 1002 25.60 -3.66 -9.87
C ASP A 1002 25.10 -4.10 -11.27
N GLU A 1003 24.52 -3.18 -12.03
CA GLU A 1003 24.12 -3.41 -13.42
C GLU A 1003 25.30 -3.79 -14.35
N ALA A 1004 26.53 -3.41 -13.98
CA ALA A 1004 27.75 -3.76 -14.69
C ALA A 1004 27.95 -5.29 -14.82
N GLU A 1005 27.41 -6.10 -13.91
CA GLU A 1005 27.52 -7.56 -13.99
C GLU A 1005 26.71 -8.16 -15.13
N ILE A 1006 25.51 -7.62 -15.38
CA ILE A 1006 24.69 -8.00 -16.52
C ILE A 1006 25.33 -7.48 -17.81
N LYS A 1007 25.85 -6.23 -17.80
CA LYS A 1007 26.53 -5.61 -18.95
C LYS A 1007 27.77 -6.39 -19.41
N ARG A 1008 28.57 -6.93 -18.49
CA ARG A 1008 29.74 -7.79 -18.81
C ARG A 1008 29.39 -9.00 -19.70
N ALA A 1009 28.15 -9.45 -19.71
CA ALA A 1009 27.68 -10.54 -20.57
C ALA A 1009 27.12 -10.07 -21.93
N TRP A 1010 27.19 -8.77 -22.26
CA TRP A 1010 26.77 -8.17 -23.53
C TRP A 1010 27.91 -7.62 -24.38
N ASP A 1011 29.12 -7.47 -23.80
CA ASP A 1011 30.34 -6.89 -24.41
C ASP A 1011 30.83 -7.61 -25.70
N GLN A 1012 30.16 -8.67 -26.16
CA GLN A 1012 30.43 -9.36 -27.43
C GLN A 1012 29.45 -9.01 -28.56
N GLY A 1013 28.53 -8.04 -28.41
CA GLY A 1013 27.65 -7.67 -29.53
C GLY A 1013 26.67 -6.50 -29.41
N THR A 1014 26.63 -5.74 -28.31
CA THR A 1014 25.73 -4.58 -28.18
C THR A 1014 26.45 -3.24 -28.34
N ASP A 1015 25.86 -2.29 -29.08
CA ASP A 1015 26.35 -0.90 -29.14
C ASP A 1015 26.38 -0.26 -27.74
N SER A 1016 27.50 0.39 -27.41
CA SER A 1016 27.81 0.90 -26.07
C SER A 1016 27.03 2.15 -25.63
N ASP A 1017 26.09 2.62 -26.46
CA ASP A 1017 25.44 3.93 -26.34
C ASP A 1017 24.05 3.91 -25.69
N VAL A 1018 23.62 2.77 -25.12
CA VAL A 1018 22.37 2.67 -24.33
C VAL A 1018 22.56 3.29 -22.92
N LYS A 1019 22.96 4.57 -22.87
CA LYS A 1019 23.14 5.33 -21.63
C LYS A 1019 21.90 6.12 -21.27
N GLY A 1020 21.30 5.79 -20.12
CA GLY A 1020 20.30 6.64 -19.44
C GLY A 1020 18.83 6.47 -19.85
N GLN A 1021 18.49 5.57 -20.77
CA GLN A 1021 17.08 5.33 -21.18
C GLN A 1021 16.53 3.95 -20.80
N VAL A 1022 17.38 3.01 -20.36
CA VAL A 1022 16.98 1.64 -19.96
C VAL A 1022 17.40 1.41 -18.52
N ALA A 1023 16.45 1.07 -17.66
CA ALA A 1023 16.72 0.63 -16.29
C ALA A 1023 17.08 -0.86 -16.28
N ILE A 1024 18.26 -1.20 -15.77
CA ILE A 1024 18.76 -2.58 -15.68
C ILE A 1024 18.62 -3.03 -14.22
N LYS A 1025 18.01 -4.20 -14.00
CA LYS A 1025 17.82 -4.78 -12.66
C LYS A 1025 18.59 -6.08 -12.54
N ASN A 1026 19.51 -6.14 -11.59
CA ASN A 1026 20.35 -7.31 -11.30
C ASN A 1026 19.90 -7.98 -10.00
N VAL A 1027 18.66 -8.49 -10.00
CA VAL A 1027 18.05 -9.17 -8.83
C VAL A 1027 18.73 -10.52 -8.62
N TYR A 1028 19.41 -10.67 -7.48
CA TYR A 1028 20.25 -11.85 -7.19
C TYR A 1028 19.52 -13.03 -6.58
N PHE A 1029 18.51 -12.78 -5.75
CA PHE A 1029 17.82 -13.79 -4.96
C PHE A 1029 16.30 -13.66 -5.09
N GLU A 1030 15.60 -14.80 -5.05
CA GLU A 1030 14.15 -14.87 -5.04
C GLU A 1030 13.65 -15.94 -4.05
N TRP A 1031 12.39 -15.81 -3.63
CA TRP A 1031 11.78 -16.70 -2.65
C TRP A 1031 11.01 -17.85 -3.32
N VAL A 1032 11.37 -19.08 -2.98
CA VAL A 1032 10.62 -20.30 -3.26
C VAL A 1032 9.76 -20.63 -2.04
N SER A 1033 8.44 -20.65 -2.21
CA SER A 1033 7.53 -21.00 -1.11
C SER A 1033 7.74 -22.44 -0.65
N SER A 1034 7.65 -22.64 0.66
CA SER A 1034 7.66 -23.91 1.38
C SER A 1034 6.59 -24.90 0.90
N ASP A 1035 5.48 -24.43 0.33
CA ASP A 1035 4.45 -25.28 -0.32
C ASP A 1035 4.92 -25.92 -1.63
N LEU A 1036 6.00 -25.41 -2.22
CA LEU A 1036 6.66 -26.03 -3.36
C LEU A 1036 7.81 -26.95 -2.96
N ILE A 1037 8.24 -26.97 -1.69
CA ILE A 1037 9.37 -27.75 -1.17
C ILE A 1037 8.89 -29.08 -0.57
N THR A 1038 9.62 -30.18 -0.82
CA THR A 1038 9.28 -31.53 -0.35
C THR A 1038 10.01 -31.91 0.94
N THR A 1039 11.32 -31.60 1.05
CA THR A 1039 12.11 -31.87 2.27
C THR A 1039 13.29 -30.88 2.37
N TYR A 1040 13.74 -30.64 3.60
CA TYR A 1040 14.90 -29.83 3.92
C TYR A 1040 15.96 -30.75 4.55
N ILE A 1041 17.22 -30.58 4.20
CA ILE A 1041 18.34 -31.39 4.69
C ILE A 1041 19.38 -30.47 5.31
N SER A 1042 19.74 -30.80 6.54
CA SER A 1042 20.70 -30.10 7.40
C SER A 1042 21.85 -31.00 7.83
N GLU A 1043 22.78 -30.42 8.59
CA GLU A 1043 23.86 -31.10 9.30
C GLU A 1043 23.37 -32.17 10.30
N ASP A 1044 22.14 -32.05 10.81
CA ASP A 1044 21.48 -33.00 11.72
C ASP A 1044 20.64 -34.06 10.99
N GLY A 1045 20.45 -33.94 9.66
CA GLY A 1045 19.55 -34.77 8.86
C GLY A 1045 18.35 -34.00 8.27
N GLU A 1046 17.27 -34.72 7.95
CA GLU A 1046 16.03 -34.12 7.40
C GLU A 1046 15.28 -33.28 8.45
N LEU A 1047 14.86 -32.07 8.06
CA LEU A 1047 14.06 -31.15 8.87
C LEU A 1047 12.63 -31.03 8.35
N THR A 1048 11.67 -30.96 9.27
CA THR A 1048 10.29 -30.55 8.97
C THR A 1048 10.15 -29.03 9.08
N ARG A 1049 9.10 -28.44 8.48
CA ARG A 1049 8.81 -27.00 8.67
C ARG A 1049 8.61 -26.63 10.15
N GLY A 1050 8.10 -27.56 10.98
CA GLY A 1050 8.00 -27.36 12.43
C GLY A 1050 9.37 -27.18 13.08
N MET A 1051 10.35 -28.00 12.73
CA MET A 1051 11.73 -27.89 13.22
C MET A 1051 12.43 -26.62 12.73
N VAL A 1052 12.07 -26.11 11.54
CA VAL A 1052 12.53 -24.80 11.05
C VAL A 1052 11.96 -23.65 11.88
N ALA A 1053 10.65 -23.66 12.15
CA ALA A 1053 10.00 -22.66 13.01
C ALA A 1053 10.52 -22.70 14.46
N GLU A 1054 10.72 -23.90 15.02
CA GLU A 1054 11.33 -24.11 16.34
C GLU A 1054 12.75 -23.54 16.41
N GLN A 1055 13.57 -23.76 15.37
CA GLN A 1055 14.91 -23.17 15.28
C GLN A 1055 14.84 -21.64 15.23
N ALA A 1056 13.97 -21.07 14.39
CA ALA A 1056 13.81 -19.61 14.27
C ALA A 1056 13.45 -18.97 15.62
N VAL A 1057 12.48 -19.54 16.33
CA VAL A 1057 12.05 -19.06 17.66
C VAL A 1057 13.14 -19.22 18.73
N LEU A 1058 13.88 -20.34 18.73
CA LEU A 1058 15.00 -20.57 19.65
C LEU A 1058 16.13 -19.55 19.43
N VAL A 1059 16.43 -19.22 18.18
CA VAL A 1059 17.47 -18.24 17.83
C VAL A 1059 17.00 -16.81 18.09
N GLU A 1060 15.73 -16.49 17.86
CA GLU A 1060 15.10 -15.21 18.26
C GLU A 1060 15.23 -14.97 19.77
N GLN A 1061 14.82 -15.93 20.60
CA GLN A 1061 14.94 -15.85 22.06
C GLN A 1061 16.39 -15.73 22.54
N GLN A 1062 17.34 -16.37 21.85
CA GLN A 1062 18.77 -16.22 22.17
C GLN A 1062 19.32 -14.86 21.72
N ALA A 1063 18.88 -14.33 20.57
CA ALA A 1063 19.24 -13.00 20.09
C ALA A 1063 18.76 -11.92 21.07
N ASP A 1064 17.47 -11.93 21.43
CA ASP A 1064 16.89 -10.95 22.35
C ASP A 1064 17.57 -10.98 23.73
N ARG A 1065 17.82 -12.17 24.26
CA ARG A 1065 18.48 -12.34 25.56
C ARG A 1065 19.94 -11.87 25.56
N LEU A 1066 20.72 -12.24 24.53
CA LEU A 1066 22.14 -11.88 24.46
C LEU A 1066 22.33 -10.41 24.08
N PHE A 1067 21.52 -9.88 23.16
CA PHE A 1067 21.59 -8.48 22.74
C PHE A 1067 20.71 -7.54 23.58
N ALA A 1068 20.13 -8.01 24.69
CA ALA A 1068 19.49 -7.15 25.70
C ALA A 1068 20.45 -6.07 26.22
N GLU A 1069 19.91 -4.89 26.53
CA GLU A 1069 20.67 -3.87 27.28
C GLU A 1069 20.60 -4.18 28.77
N SER A 1070 21.75 -4.04 29.41
CA SER A 1070 22.03 -4.30 30.83
C SER A 1070 22.45 -3.00 31.48
#